data_AF-A0A7C3AA02-F1
#
_entry.id   AF-A0A7C3AA02-F1
#
_cell.length_a   1.000
_cell.length_b   1.000
_cell.length_c   1.000
_cell.angle_alpha   90.00
_cell.angle_beta   90.00
_cell.angle_gamma   90.00
#
_symmetry.space_group_name_H-M   'P 1'
#
loop_
_entity.id
_entity.type
_entity.pdbx_description
1 polymer ?
#
loop_
_entity_poly.entity_id
_entity_poly.type
_entity_poly.pdbx_seq_one_letter_code
_entity_poly.pdbx_strand_id
1 'polypeptide(L)'
;MSVRSIDAGLVEATLKGDREAFGHLVRKYRGPLLEFALKKVKNLADAEDIVQEAFLKAYQNLERLRDRDRFAEWLYRIVTNLCISLLRRRREELISLDSLPNPGSIGSVNPEYLPEQRELSEFIVRAVEALPDKSRRTFILYLEGFSYQEIADAMRVPVSTVSGRLQTAKRRLRERVSKELPFASISVPLRMAVEQLEEVSKMETILREKPLRRRIYGIGNQYDLLWENEEMANQNAVLCLFRGISAGRIYPDVFLENGARLYCPSKNRVQYSTPECDDIAQLIAHEKAGERILMSLALKAQERLGSDEFPSRMLIFKVNLQEPGKEPGCKENYLLYKDRISLEKLRSGLIPFLVTRMIFAGAGRVSDGSYLISQRAFYIEREISDGEEGIMRIPEEPLADRDRYLRLQVLVGDPSMSEWSAYLKIGTTALVLQMIEDGFIKKNLALKDPIQALRQVASDLSLTQKLELEDERKLTAVEIQREYLEMAKAYFDALESEALVKDIHRWEWAPVGDILERWEHTLSCLADDPMKLDGKVDWIIKRRLLESFREKHGLDWGAPELVEADMRYHILLPEEGSYYRLEREGKVERILTDERIREAMDEPPGTTRARFRAQFIKLANERKILCGVNWSYIQLYEPERQLYLNLDPLNPVYEEV
;
A
#
# COMPACT_ATOMS: atom_id res chain seq x y z
N MET A 1 -25.91 -4.22 29.80
CA MET A 1 -25.24 -3.05 30.42
C MET A 1 -24.07 -2.70 29.51
N SER A 2 -24.05 -1.51 28.91
CA SER A 2 -22.96 -1.08 28.01
C SER A 2 -21.68 -0.91 28.83
N VAL A 3 -20.61 -1.63 28.46
CA VAL A 3 -19.29 -1.46 29.07
C VAL A 3 -18.82 -0.04 28.72
N ARG A 4 -18.63 0.81 29.72
CA ARG A 4 -18.15 2.19 29.54
C ARG A 4 -16.69 2.17 29.07
N SER A 5 -16.30 3.10 28.20
CA SER A 5 -14.90 3.25 27.81
C SER A 5 -14.02 3.62 29.01
N ILE A 6 -12.76 3.18 28.97
CA ILE A 6 -11.76 3.53 30.00
C ILE A 6 -11.62 5.06 30.15
N ASP A 7 -11.76 5.78 29.03
CA ASP A 7 -11.70 7.25 29.01
C ASP A 7 -12.90 7.88 29.72
N ALA A 8 -14.11 7.34 29.54
CA ALA A 8 -15.29 7.77 30.29
C ALA A 8 -15.12 7.58 31.81
N GLY A 9 -14.47 6.49 32.22
CA GLY A 9 -14.12 6.24 33.63
C GLY A 9 -13.15 7.27 34.20
N LEU A 10 -12.11 7.63 33.44
CA LEU A 10 -11.13 8.65 33.85
C LEU A 10 -11.74 10.06 33.88
N VAL A 11 -12.67 10.38 32.96
CA VAL A 11 -13.44 11.63 32.98
C VAL A 11 -14.30 11.72 34.24
N GLU A 12 -14.99 10.64 34.61
CA GLU A 12 -15.80 10.59 35.84
C GLU A 12 -14.99 10.76 37.12
N ALA A 13 -13.84 10.09 37.20
CA ALA A 13 -12.92 10.22 38.32
C ALA A 13 -12.40 11.67 38.44
N THR A 14 -12.05 12.29 37.31
CA THR A 14 -11.62 13.69 37.26
C THR A 14 -12.69 14.64 37.82
N LEU A 15 -13.96 14.45 37.45
CA LEU A 15 -15.08 15.25 37.95
C LEU A 15 -15.36 15.05 39.45
N LYS A 16 -14.95 13.92 40.02
CA LYS A 16 -15.04 13.64 41.47
C LYS A 16 -13.86 14.19 42.27
N GLY A 17 -12.94 14.92 41.63
CA GLY A 17 -11.81 15.58 42.27
C GLY A 17 -10.48 14.83 42.16
N ASP A 18 -10.42 13.70 41.44
CA ASP A 18 -9.17 12.98 41.21
C ASP A 18 -8.33 13.67 40.12
N ARG A 19 -7.27 14.37 40.56
CA ARG A 19 -6.35 15.06 39.66
C ARG A 19 -5.43 14.12 38.88
N GLU A 20 -5.15 12.93 39.40
CA GLU A 20 -4.31 11.95 38.68
C GLU A 20 -5.05 11.35 37.50
N ALA A 21 -6.37 11.15 37.62
CA ALA A 21 -7.22 10.65 36.53
C ALA A 21 -7.11 11.51 35.26
N PHE A 22 -7.07 12.84 35.40
CA PHE A 22 -6.85 13.72 34.25
C PHE A 22 -5.42 13.63 33.71
N GLY A 23 -4.42 13.42 34.57
CA GLY A 23 -3.03 13.18 34.17
C GLY A 23 -2.88 11.96 33.26
N HIS A 24 -3.69 10.92 33.44
CA HIS A 24 -3.73 9.77 32.53
C HIS A 24 -4.29 10.12 31.14
N LEU A 25 -5.34 10.96 31.08
CA LEU A 25 -5.85 11.47 29.81
C LEU A 25 -4.82 12.34 29.09
N VAL A 26 -4.08 13.19 29.81
CA VAL A 26 -3.00 14.01 29.24
C VAL A 26 -1.91 13.12 28.65
N ARG A 27 -1.41 12.12 29.39
CA ARG A 27 -0.36 11.20 28.90
C ARG A 27 -0.79 10.44 27.66
N LYS A 28 -2.05 9.98 27.60
CA LYS A 28 -2.60 9.25 26.47
C LYS A 28 -2.71 10.10 25.20
N TYR A 29 -3.17 11.35 25.32
CA TYR A 29 -3.53 12.18 24.16
C TYR A 29 -2.48 13.23 23.78
N ARG A 30 -1.49 13.54 24.63
CA ARG A 30 -0.49 14.59 24.33
C ARG A 30 0.27 14.35 23.03
N GLY A 31 0.81 13.15 22.82
CA GLY A 31 1.56 12.81 21.61
C GLY A 31 0.72 12.94 20.33
N PRO A 32 -0.42 12.22 20.23
CA PRO A 32 -1.31 12.31 19.07
C PRO A 32 -1.82 13.72 18.78
N LEU A 33 -2.18 14.51 19.82
CA LEU A 33 -2.64 15.88 19.63
C LEU A 33 -1.53 16.84 19.22
N LEU A 34 -0.30 16.63 19.71
CA LEU A 34 0.86 17.42 19.31
C LEU A 34 1.19 17.19 17.84
N GLU A 35 1.18 15.93 17.40
CA GLU A 35 1.37 15.59 15.99
C GLU A 35 0.25 16.19 15.11
N PHE A 36 -1.00 16.12 15.58
CA PHE A 36 -2.16 16.70 14.89
C PHE A 36 -2.09 18.24 14.79
N ALA A 37 -1.78 18.93 15.89
CA ALA A 37 -1.64 20.39 15.90
C ALA A 37 -0.44 20.84 15.06
N LEU A 38 0.69 20.13 15.14
CA LEU A 38 1.90 20.42 14.38
C LEU A 38 1.69 20.33 12.87
N LYS A 39 0.90 19.35 12.41
CA LYS A 39 0.48 19.24 11.00
C LYS A 39 -0.30 20.48 10.52
N LYS A 40 -1.06 21.13 11.41
CA LYS A 40 -1.90 22.29 11.09
C LYS A 40 -1.18 23.63 11.21
N VAL A 41 -0.44 23.88 12.30
CA VAL A 41 0.20 25.20 12.56
C VAL A 41 1.65 25.30 12.09
N LYS A 42 2.26 24.18 11.71
CA LYS A 42 3.61 24.08 11.12
C LYS A 42 4.74 24.71 11.97
N ASN A 43 4.52 24.86 13.27
CA ASN A 43 5.48 25.36 14.25
C ASN A 43 5.32 24.56 15.54
N LEU A 44 6.44 24.08 16.08
CA LEU A 44 6.45 23.19 17.24
C LEU A 44 6.05 23.92 18.53
N ALA A 45 6.58 25.12 18.78
CA ALA A 45 6.26 25.88 19.98
C ALA A 45 4.76 26.21 20.03
N ASP A 46 4.17 26.63 18.91
CA ASP A 46 2.73 26.89 18.85
C ASP A 46 1.89 25.62 19.01
N ALA A 47 2.35 24.50 18.44
CA ALA A 47 1.64 23.23 18.56
C ALA A 47 1.67 22.75 20.03
N GLU A 48 2.80 22.92 20.72
CA GLU A 48 2.91 22.63 22.15
C GLU A 48 2.01 23.55 22.98
N ASP A 49 2.00 24.85 22.70
CA ASP A 49 1.13 25.83 23.37
C ASP A 49 -0.35 25.51 23.15
N ILE A 50 -0.74 25.17 21.91
CA ILE A 50 -2.10 24.78 21.57
C ILE A 50 -2.52 23.52 22.31
N VAL A 51 -1.65 22.51 22.40
CA VAL A 51 -1.96 21.27 23.12
C VAL A 51 -2.08 21.53 24.62
N GLN A 52 -1.19 22.33 25.20
CA GLN A 52 -1.27 22.73 26.60
C GLN A 52 -2.56 23.51 26.87
N GLU A 53 -2.88 24.51 26.05
CA GLU A 53 -4.09 25.31 26.17
C GLU A 53 -5.36 24.45 25.97
N ALA A 54 -5.32 23.47 25.07
CA ALA A 54 -6.42 22.54 24.84
C ALA A 54 -6.69 21.67 26.07
N PHE A 55 -5.66 21.14 26.72
CA PHE A 55 -5.83 20.37 27.96
C PHE A 55 -6.33 21.24 29.11
N LEU A 56 -5.87 22.49 29.24
CA LEU A 56 -6.39 23.44 30.23
C LEU A 56 -7.87 23.75 29.98
N LYS A 57 -8.25 24.03 28.74
CA LYS A 57 -9.65 24.27 28.35
C LYS A 57 -10.52 23.04 28.54
N ALA A 58 -9.98 21.86 28.24
CA ALA A 58 -10.66 20.59 28.46
C ALA A 58 -10.89 20.33 29.95
N TYR A 59 -9.89 20.56 30.81
CA TYR A 59 -10.02 20.43 32.26
C TYR A 59 -11.09 21.37 32.83
N GLN A 60 -11.08 22.65 32.43
CA GLN A 60 -12.02 23.67 32.90
C GLN A 60 -13.46 23.46 32.42
N ASN A 61 -13.66 22.81 31.26
CA ASN A 61 -14.98 22.62 30.65
C ASN A 61 -15.43 21.17 30.64
N LEU A 62 -14.74 20.29 31.39
CA LEU A 62 -14.98 18.85 31.37
C LEU A 62 -16.42 18.49 31.75
N GLU A 63 -17.04 19.27 32.64
CA GLU A 63 -18.44 19.14 33.06
C GLU A 63 -19.46 19.35 31.93
N ARG A 64 -19.06 20.07 30.86
CA ARG A 64 -19.93 20.36 29.71
C ARG A 64 -19.92 19.25 28.66
N LEU A 65 -19.09 18.22 28.84
CA LEU A 65 -19.06 17.06 27.97
C LEU A 65 -20.32 16.20 28.17
N ARG A 66 -21.24 16.25 27.21
CA ARG A 66 -22.54 15.55 27.27
C ARG A 66 -22.42 14.03 27.20
N ASP A 67 -21.45 13.55 26.43
CA ASP A 67 -21.18 12.13 26.22
C ASP A 67 -19.71 11.85 26.55
N ARG A 68 -19.50 11.08 27.63
CA ARG A 68 -18.18 10.80 28.19
C ARG A 68 -17.38 9.82 27.33
N ASP A 69 -18.06 8.99 26.55
CA ASP A 69 -17.41 8.05 25.63
C ASP A 69 -16.83 8.76 24.39
N ARG A 70 -17.20 10.03 24.17
CA ARG A 70 -16.73 10.88 23.06
C ARG A 70 -15.70 11.94 23.47
N PHE A 71 -14.98 11.67 24.58
CA PHE A 71 -13.97 12.59 25.09
C PHE A 71 -12.89 12.89 24.05
N ALA A 72 -12.45 11.89 23.28
CA ALA A 72 -11.44 12.06 22.24
C ALA A 72 -11.90 13.05 21.17
N GLU A 73 -13.04 12.86 20.54
CA GLU A 73 -13.52 13.75 19.46
C GLU A 73 -13.81 15.16 19.98
N TRP A 74 -14.28 15.27 21.22
CA TRP A 74 -14.46 16.57 21.87
C TRP A 74 -13.13 17.31 22.06
N LEU A 75 -12.09 16.61 22.53
CA LEU A 75 -10.76 17.16 22.75
C LEU A 75 -10.07 17.56 21.44
N TYR A 76 -10.16 16.72 20.40
CA TYR A 76 -9.67 17.06 19.05
C TYR A 76 -10.36 18.31 18.49
N ARG A 77 -11.65 18.52 18.78
CA ARG A 77 -12.37 19.74 18.35
C ARG A 77 -11.86 21.00 19.06
N ILE A 78 -11.47 20.90 20.33
CA ILE A 78 -10.85 22.03 21.07
C ILE A 78 -9.52 22.40 20.41
N VAL A 79 -8.67 21.41 20.12
CA VAL A 79 -7.37 21.62 19.45
C VAL A 79 -7.55 22.23 18.07
N THR A 80 -8.50 21.73 17.27
CA THR A 80 -8.81 22.30 15.94
C THR A 80 -9.21 23.77 16.03
N ASN A 81 -10.07 24.13 16.99
CA ASN A 81 -10.50 25.52 17.17
C ASN A 81 -9.36 26.45 17.58
N LEU A 82 -8.43 25.97 18.41
CA LEU A 82 -7.24 26.72 18.81
C LEU A 82 -6.27 26.93 17.63
N CYS A 83 -6.04 25.90 16.82
CA CYS A 83 -5.26 26.02 15.59
C CYS A 83 -5.85 27.08 14.66
N ILE A 84 -7.17 27.04 14.44
CA ILE A 84 -7.89 28.02 13.61
C ILE A 84 -7.75 29.44 14.20
N SER A 85 -7.91 29.59 15.52
CA SER A 85 -7.82 30.89 16.19
C SER A 85 -6.42 31.50 16.09
N LEU A 86 -5.37 30.71 16.30
CA LEU A 86 -3.98 31.17 16.20
C LEU A 86 -3.65 31.63 14.79
N LEU A 87 -4.01 30.82 13.79
CA LEU A 87 -3.76 31.13 12.38
C LEU A 87 -4.55 32.37 11.93
N ARG A 88 -5.76 32.57 12.46
CA ARG A 88 -6.52 33.81 12.24
C ARG A 88 -5.80 35.03 12.84
N ARG A 89 -5.28 34.93 14.07
CA ARG A 89 -4.59 36.03 14.75
C ARG A 89 -3.29 36.41 14.03
N ARG A 90 -2.45 35.43 13.68
CA ARG A 90 -1.23 35.67 12.87
C ARG A 90 -1.52 36.42 11.59
N ARG A 91 -2.63 36.07 10.95
CA ARG A 91 -3.07 36.71 9.73
C ARG A 91 -3.58 38.14 9.98
N GLU A 92 -4.26 38.41 11.09
CA GLU A 92 -4.67 39.77 11.48
C GLU A 92 -3.45 40.65 11.84
N GLU A 93 -2.43 40.08 12.49
CA GLU A 93 -1.14 40.73 12.80
C GLU A 93 -0.34 41.06 11.52
N LEU A 94 -0.33 40.15 10.54
CA LEU A 94 0.26 40.38 9.20
C LEU A 94 -0.45 41.46 8.38
N ILE A 95 -1.73 41.74 8.67
CA ILE A 95 -2.55 42.76 7.98
C ILE A 95 -2.43 44.13 8.68
N SER A 96 -2.01 44.17 9.96
CA SER A 96 -1.90 45.39 10.76
C SER A 96 -0.51 46.05 10.73
N LEU A 97 0.48 45.46 10.04
CA LEU A 97 1.85 45.94 9.93
C LEU A 97 2.16 46.38 8.48
N ASP A 98 1.55 47.51 8.08
CA ASP A 98 2.06 48.32 6.96
C ASP A 98 3.36 49.03 7.39
N SER A 99 4.45 48.27 7.44
CA SER A 99 5.82 48.78 7.33
C SER A 99 6.73 47.61 6.95
N LEU A 100 7.05 47.52 5.66
CA LEU A 100 7.98 46.58 5.04
C LEU A 100 9.28 46.45 5.86
N PRO A 101 9.79 45.24 6.14
CA PRO A 101 11.17 45.07 6.58
C PRO A 101 12.11 45.41 5.41
N ASN A 102 13.07 46.26 5.70
CA ASN A 102 14.16 46.66 4.81
C ASN A 102 14.94 45.41 4.31
N PRO A 103 15.29 45.30 3.01
CA PRO A 103 16.03 44.16 2.49
C PRO A 103 17.51 44.27 2.91
N GLY A 104 17.85 43.77 4.10
CA GLY A 104 19.21 43.93 4.61
C GLY A 104 19.52 43.18 5.90
N SER A 105 19.15 41.91 6.01
CA SER A 105 19.64 41.03 7.09
C SER A 105 19.27 39.55 6.90
N ILE A 106 19.79 38.91 5.85
CA ILE A 106 20.03 37.45 5.84
C ILE A 106 21.43 37.23 5.26
N GLY A 107 22.31 36.65 6.06
CA GLY A 107 23.72 36.43 5.75
C GLY A 107 23.94 35.40 4.64
N SER A 108 24.82 35.80 3.72
CA SER A 108 25.62 35.02 2.74
C SER A 108 24.90 33.95 1.92
N VAL A 109 24.27 34.38 0.82
CA VAL A 109 24.04 33.58 -0.38
C VAL A 109 24.91 34.13 -1.51
N ASN A 110 25.52 33.23 -2.27
CA ASN A 110 26.46 33.52 -3.36
C ASN A 110 25.77 34.36 -4.47
N PRO A 111 26.37 35.46 -5.00
CA PRO A 111 25.61 36.51 -5.71
C PRO A 111 25.25 36.28 -7.19
N GLU A 112 25.37 35.06 -7.74
CA GLU A 112 25.22 34.83 -9.20
C GLU A 112 23.88 34.21 -9.65
N TYR A 113 22.98 33.79 -8.76
CA TYR A 113 21.70 33.13 -9.14
C TYR A 113 20.41 33.82 -8.63
N LEU A 114 20.48 35.08 -8.18
CA LEU A 114 19.41 35.77 -7.44
C LEU A 114 18.30 36.55 -8.22
N PRO A 115 18.38 36.89 -9.52
CA PRO A 115 17.32 37.72 -10.14
C PRO A 115 16.01 36.98 -10.46
N GLU A 116 16.08 35.78 -11.06
CA GLU A 116 14.93 35.13 -11.71
C GLU A 116 13.95 34.47 -10.72
N GLN A 117 14.43 33.94 -9.59
CA GLN A 117 13.57 33.32 -8.56
C GLN A 117 12.82 34.37 -7.71
N ARG A 118 13.38 35.57 -7.55
CA ARG A 118 12.69 36.70 -6.90
C ARG A 118 11.53 37.18 -7.74
N GLU A 119 11.73 37.33 -9.06
CA GLU A 119 10.68 37.77 -9.97
C GLU A 119 9.50 36.79 -10.03
N LEU A 120 9.76 35.48 -10.07
CA LEU A 120 8.69 34.47 -10.07
C LEU A 120 7.95 34.38 -8.73
N SER A 121 8.67 34.44 -7.61
CA SER A 121 8.04 34.43 -6.28
C SER A 121 7.20 35.68 -6.05
N GLU A 122 7.70 36.85 -6.43
CA GLU A 122 6.95 38.11 -6.39
C GLU A 122 5.74 38.09 -7.35
N PHE A 123 5.85 37.41 -8.50
CA PHE A 123 4.74 37.27 -9.44
C PHE A 123 3.63 36.38 -8.89
N ILE A 124 3.97 35.22 -8.32
CA ILE A 124 2.98 34.31 -7.69
C ILE A 124 2.31 35.00 -6.51
N VAL A 125 3.07 35.72 -5.68
CA VAL A 125 2.52 36.51 -4.58
C VAL A 125 1.57 37.58 -5.11
N ARG A 126 1.95 38.37 -6.12
CA ARG A 126 1.07 39.36 -6.76
C ARG A 126 -0.18 38.74 -7.40
N ALA A 127 -0.05 37.57 -8.02
CA ALA A 127 -1.16 36.86 -8.66
C ALA A 127 -2.18 36.34 -7.63
N VAL A 128 -1.71 35.80 -6.51
CA VAL A 128 -2.54 35.38 -5.37
C VAL A 128 -3.14 36.59 -4.68
N GLU A 129 -2.39 37.68 -4.51
CA GLU A 129 -2.87 38.92 -3.89
C GLU A 129 -4.02 39.55 -4.66
N ALA A 130 -3.97 39.47 -5.98
CA ALA A 130 -4.95 40.08 -6.85
C ALA A 130 -6.18 39.18 -7.13
N LEU A 131 -6.31 38.07 -6.41
CA LEU A 131 -7.56 37.30 -6.32
C LEU A 131 -8.61 38.05 -5.49
N PRO A 132 -9.92 37.88 -5.80
CA PRO A 132 -10.97 38.41 -4.94
C PRO A 132 -10.82 37.92 -3.51
N ASP A 133 -10.97 38.82 -2.54
CA ASP A 133 -10.72 38.59 -1.11
C ASP A 133 -11.29 37.27 -0.58
N LYS A 134 -12.52 36.96 -0.95
CA LYS A 134 -13.21 35.74 -0.49
C LYS A 134 -12.60 34.48 -1.10
N SER A 135 -12.22 34.49 -2.38
CA SER A 135 -11.56 33.37 -3.06
C SER A 135 -10.10 33.20 -2.65
N ARG A 136 -9.38 34.31 -2.47
CA ARG A 136 -8.00 34.35 -1.94
C ARG A 136 -7.93 33.68 -0.57
N ARG A 137 -8.82 34.07 0.34
CA ARG A 137 -8.93 33.51 1.69
C ARG A 137 -9.22 32.01 1.69
N THR A 138 -10.19 31.58 0.89
CA THR A 138 -10.52 30.15 0.75
C THR A 138 -9.33 29.37 0.19
N PHE A 139 -8.61 29.93 -0.78
CA PHE A 139 -7.46 29.30 -1.41
C PHE A 139 -6.26 29.17 -0.47
N ILE A 140 -5.96 30.19 0.34
CA ILE A 140 -4.87 30.14 1.34
C ILE A 140 -5.14 29.04 2.38
N LEU A 141 -6.34 28.99 2.96
CA LEU A 141 -6.70 27.95 3.94
C LEU A 141 -6.64 26.54 3.33
N TYR A 142 -7.00 26.41 2.05
CA TYR A 142 -6.85 25.15 1.34
C TYR A 142 -5.38 24.73 1.16
N LEU A 143 -4.49 25.66 0.82
CA LEU A 143 -3.04 25.40 0.74
C LEU A 143 -2.41 25.08 2.10
N GLU A 144 -3.01 25.57 3.19
CA GLU A 144 -2.60 25.26 4.56
C GLU A 144 -3.09 23.88 5.05
N GLY A 145 -3.82 23.12 4.20
CA GLY A 145 -4.20 21.73 4.46
C GLY A 145 -5.54 21.56 5.18
N PHE A 146 -6.37 22.61 5.24
CA PHE A 146 -7.72 22.52 5.79
C PHE A 146 -8.67 21.81 4.82
N SER A 147 -9.52 20.93 5.35
CA SER A 147 -10.59 20.28 4.60
C SER A 147 -11.68 21.28 4.21
N TYR A 148 -12.51 20.93 3.22
CA TYR A 148 -13.55 21.85 2.74
C TYR A 148 -14.59 22.16 3.82
N GLN A 149 -14.86 21.21 4.71
CA GLN A 149 -15.75 21.41 5.86
C GLN A 149 -15.13 22.37 6.88
N GLU A 150 -13.84 22.22 7.20
CA GLU A 150 -13.16 23.12 8.14
C GLU A 150 -13.05 24.55 7.58
N ILE A 151 -12.82 24.71 6.28
CA ILE A 151 -12.81 26.02 5.62
C ILE A 151 -14.23 26.62 5.62
N ALA A 152 -15.26 25.80 5.38
CA ALA A 152 -16.66 26.22 5.44
C ALA A 152 -17.02 26.74 6.84
N ASP A 153 -16.62 26.00 7.87
CA ASP A 153 -16.85 26.35 9.27
C ASP A 153 -16.06 27.62 9.67
N ALA A 154 -14.77 27.69 9.30
CA ALA A 154 -13.91 28.85 9.58
C ALA A 154 -14.39 30.12 8.87
N MET A 155 -14.90 29.99 7.66
CA MET A 155 -15.39 31.12 6.86
C MET A 155 -16.90 31.40 7.06
N ARG A 156 -17.61 30.57 7.84
CA ARG A 156 -19.06 30.62 8.06
C ARG A 156 -19.87 30.66 6.76
N VAL A 157 -19.54 29.77 5.83
CA VAL A 157 -20.24 29.62 4.54
C VAL A 157 -20.50 28.14 4.23
N PRO A 158 -21.48 27.80 3.38
CA PRO A 158 -21.68 26.42 2.96
C PRO A 158 -20.46 25.83 2.23
N VAL A 159 -20.23 24.52 2.37
CA VAL A 159 -19.16 23.78 1.67
C VAL A 159 -19.22 23.95 0.15
N SER A 160 -20.42 24.04 -0.43
CA SER A 160 -20.62 24.34 -1.85
C SER A 160 -20.04 25.69 -2.26
N THR A 161 -20.08 26.68 -1.36
CA THR A 161 -19.49 28.01 -1.57
C THR A 161 -17.97 27.99 -1.48
N VAL A 162 -17.39 27.15 -0.63
CA VAL A 162 -15.94 26.90 -0.56
C VAL A 162 -15.44 26.32 -1.88
N SER A 163 -16.12 25.29 -2.39
CA SER A 163 -15.78 24.65 -3.68
C SER A 163 -15.81 25.65 -4.85
N GLY A 164 -16.89 26.42 -4.98
CA GLY A 164 -17.00 27.43 -6.04
C GLY A 164 -15.96 28.56 -5.95
N ARG A 165 -15.58 28.95 -4.72
CA ARG A 165 -14.52 29.96 -4.50
C ARG A 165 -13.13 29.43 -4.86
N LEU A 166 -12.83 28.17 -4.58
CA LEU A 166 -11.58 27.51 -4.95
C LEU A 166 -11.46 27.35 -6.47
N GLN A 167 -12.52 26.92 -7.15
CA GLN A 167 -12.53 26.84 -8.60
C GLN A 167 -12.32 28.23 -9.24
N THR A 168 -12.95 29.26 -8.70
CA THR A 168 -12.76 30.65 -9.16
C THR A 168 -11.33 31.14 -8.94
N ALA A 169 -10.71 30.79 -7.81
CA ALA A 169 -9.30 31.12 -7.51
C ALA A 169 -8.35 30.44 -8.50
N LYS A 170 -8.49 29.12 -8.69
CA LYS A 170 -7.66 28.33 -9.61
C LYS A 170 -7.77 28.82 -11.06
N ARG A 171 -8.99 29.13 -11.53
CA ARG A 171 -9.21 29.65 -12.88
C ARG A 171 -8.54 31.01 -13.10
N ARG A 172 -8.70 31.95 -12.16
CA ARG A 172 -8.13 33.31 -12.31
C ARG A 172 -6.61 33.33 -12.20
N LEU A 173 -6.03 32.48 -11.35
CA LEU A 173 -4.58 32.32 -11.31
C LEU A 173 -4.06 31.81 -12.66
N ARG A 174 -4.72 30.80 -13.24
CA ARG A 174 -4.38 30.26 -14.56
C ARG A 174 -4.46 31.33 -15.67
N GLU A 175 -5.51 32.14 -15.69
CA GLU A 175 -5.71 33.22 -16.67
C GLU A 175 -4.68 34.36 -16.56
N ARG A 176 -4.16 34.62 -15.36
CA ARG A 176 -3.16 35.66 -15.12
C ARG A 176 -1.76 35.21 -15.48
N VAL A 177 -1.43 33.98 -15.09
CA VAL A 177 -0.18 33.32 -15.45
C VAL A 177 -0.05 33.22 -16.98
N SER A 178 -1.15 33.01 -17.70
CA SER A 178 -1.14 32.91 -19.17
C SER A 178 -1.09 34.25 -19.92
N LYS A 179 -1.39 35.39 -19.28
CA LYS A 179 -1.46 36.71 -19.94
C LYS A 179 -0.22 37.58 -19.80
N GLU A 180 0.55 37.44 -18.71
CA GLU A 180 1.60 38.40 -18.36
C GLU A 180 3.05 37.92 -18.63
N LEU A 181 3.26 36.73 -19.20
CA LEU A 181 4.60 36.21 -19.52
C LEU A 181 4.82 36.06 -21.04
N PRO A 182 5.72 36.85 -21.68
CA PRO A 182 6.09 36.65 -23.08
C PRO A 182 6.84 35.33 -23.28
N PHE A 183 6.44 34.57 -24.31
CA PHE A 183 6.92 33.22 -24.67
C PHE A 183 8.45 33.05 -24.85
N ALA A 184 9.23 34.12 -24.84
CA ALA A 184 10.67 34.10 -25.12
C ALA A 184 11.58 34.26 -23.87
N SER A 185 11.01 34.52 -22.68
CA SER A 185 11.78 34.79 -21.45
C SER A 185 11.45 33.84 -20.29
N ILE A 186 10.99 32.63 -20.61
CA ILE A 186 10.52 31.66 -19.62
C ILE A 186 11.63 30.64 -19.33
N SER A 187 11.99 30.47 -18.06
CA SER A 187 12.90 29.39 -17.63
C SER A 187 12.31 28.02 -17.95
N VAL A 188 13.20 27.09 -18.28
CA VAL A 188 12.91 25.69 -18.69
C VAL A 188 11.78 25.02 -17.90
N PRO A 189 11.63 25.17 -16.56
CA PRO A 189 10.58 24.50 -15.78
C PRO A 189 9.14 24.97 -16.09
N LEU A 190 8.90 26.25 -16.39
CA LEU A 190 7.54 26.73 -16.72
C LEU A 190 7.16 26.37 -18.16
N ARG A 191 8.14 26.29 -19.06
CA ARG A 191 7.95 25.78 -20.43
C ARG A 191 7.50 24.32 -20.38
N MET A 192 8.19 23.51 -19.57
CA MET A 192 7.85 22.12 -19.32
C MET A 192 6.49 21.96 -18.62
N ALA A 193 6.11 22.82 -17.68
CA ALA A 193 4.80 22.71 -17.02
C ALA A 193 3.62 23.03 -17.96
N VAL A 194 3.79 23.94 -18.93
CA VAL A 194 2.77 24.27 -19.94
C VAL A 194 2.75 23.24 -21.08
N GLU A 195 3.92 22.78 -21.52
CA GLU A 195 4.05 21.67 -22.47
C GLU A 195 3.50 20.36 -21.86
N GLN A 196 3.74 20.07 -20.58
CA GLN A 196 3.16 18.95 -19.84
C GLN A 196 1.65 19.09 -19.68
N LEU A 197 1.06 20.29 -19.62
CA LEU A 197 -0.40 20.45 -19.57
C LEU A 197 -1.06 20.19 -20.93
N GLU A 198 -0.40 20.55 -22.04
CA GLU A 198 -0.85 20.18 -23.39
C GLU A 198 -0.53 18.72 -23.74
N GLU A 199 0.59 18.18 -23.27
CA GLU A 199 0.98 16.77 -23.38
C GLU A 199 0.14 15.88 -22.49
N VAL A 200 -0.29 16.30 -21.29
CA VAL A 200 -1.24 15.54 -20.45
C VAL A 200 -2.60 15.49 -21.12
N SER A 201 -3.04 16.55 -21.81
CA SER A 201 -4.29 16.52 -22.59
C SER A 201 -4.18 15.65 -23.85
N LYS A 202 -3.03 15.68 -24.55
CA LYS A 202 -2.72 14.76 -25.67
C LYS A 202 -2.52 13.32 -25.18
N MET A 203 -1.88 13.10 -24.03
CA MET A 203 -1.69 11.80 -23.38
C MET A 203 -3.00 11.25 -22.84
N GLU A 204 -3.91 12.05 -22.30
CA GLU A 204 -5.25 11.61 -21.93
C GLU A 204 -6.04 11.13 -23.16
N THR A 205 -5.76 11.72 -24.32
CA THR A 205 -6.31 11.27 -25.61
C THR A 205 -5.61 9.98 -26.09
N ILE A 206 -4.28 9.91 -26.04
CA ILE A 206 -3.48 8.73 -26.44
C ILE A 206 -3.70 7.53 -25.48
N LEU A 207 -3.87 7.76 -24.17
CA LEU A 207 -4.15 6.74 -23.14
C LEU A 207 -5.61 6.27 -23.17
N ARG A 208 -6.52 7.05 -23.76
CA ARG A 208 -7.88 6.58 -24.10
C ARG A 208 -7.87 5.61 -25.29
N GLU A 209 -6.84 5.68 -26.13
CA GLU A 209 -6.71 4.95 -27.39
C GLU A 209 -5.77 3.73 -27.33
N LYS A 210 -5.08 3.46 -26.20
CA LYS A 210 -4.21 2.28 -26.08
C LYS A 210 -4.98 1.01 -25.67
N PRO A 211 -4.84 -0.10 -26.43
CA PRO A 211 -5.56 -1.35 -26.21
C PRO A 211 -5.06 -2.17 -24.99
N LEU A 212 -3.78 -2.02 -24.60
CA LEU A 212 -3.22 -2.59 -23.36
C LEU A 212 -2.71 -1.47 -22.46
N ARG A 213 -3.25 -1.40 -21.24
CA ARG A 213 -2.90 -0.36 -20.26
C ARG A 213 -1.82 -0.85 -19.31
N ARG A 214 -0.75 -0.07 -19.21
CA ARG A 214 0.26 -0.22 -18.17
C ARG A 214 -0.39 -0.06 -16.79
N ARG A 215 -0.11 -0.98 -15.87
CA ARG A 215 -0.70 -1.04 -14.52
C ARG A 215 0.39 -1.16 -13.47
N ILE A 216 0.14 -0.59 -12.29
CA ILE A 216 1.00 -0.76 -11.13
C ILE A 216 0.48 -1.91 -10.25
N TYR A 217 1.42 -2.76 -9.85
CA TYR A 217 1.25 -3.90 -8.97
C TYR A 217 2.09 -3.73 -7.71
N GLY A 218 1.65 -4.32 -6.61
CA GLY A 218 2.45 -4.41 -5.38
C GLY A 218 1.99 -5.54 -4.48
N ILE A 219 2.92 -6.19 -3.79
CA ILE A 219 2.64 -7.28 -2.84
C ILE A 219 3.13 -6.86 -1.45
N GLY A 220 2.26 -6.97 -0.45
CA GLY A 220 2.59 -6.82 0.96
C GLY A 220 2.50 -8.16 1.67
N ASN A 221 3.64 -8.79 1.96
CA ASN A 221 3.71 -10.04 2.70
C ASN A 221 4.09 -9.77 4.16
N GLN A 222 3.33 -10.36 5.09
CA GLN A 222 3.70 -10.43 6.50
C GLN A 222 4.39 -11.76 6.78
N TYR A 223 5.36 -11.71 7.67
CA TYR A 223 6.13 -12.85 8.10
C TYR A 223 6.07 -12.95 9.62
N ASP A 224 5.73 -14.14 10.12
CA ASP A 224 5.77 -14.45 11.54
C ASP A 224 7.20 -14.80 11.95
N LEU A 225 7.63 -14.26 13.09
CA LEU A 225 8.95 -14.46 13.67
C LEU A 225 8.83 -15.35 14.91
N LEU A 226 9.59 -16.44 14.94
CA LEU A 226 9.70 -17.32 16.11
C LEU A 226 11.15 -17.38 16.57
N TRP A 227 11.37 -17.22 17.86
CA TRP A 227 12.68 -17.39 18.50
C TRP A 227 12.66 -18.68 19.32
N GLU A 228 13.70 -19.51 19.20
CA GLU A 228 13.79 -20.75 19.99
C GLU A 228 13.82 -20.49 21.51
N ASN A 229 14.37 -19.33 21.93
CA ASN A 229 14.34 -18.90 23.32
C ASN A 229 13.39 -17.70 23.50
N GLU A 230 12.18 -17.95 24.00
CA GLU A 230 11.14 -16.94 24.21
C GLU A 230 11.55 -15.84 25.20
N GLU A 231 12.46 -16.10 26.16
CA GLU A 231 12.92 -15.07 27.10
C GLU A 231 13.73 -13.95 26.39
N MET A 232 14.35 -14.26 25.25
CA MET A 232 15.01 -13.29 24.37
C MET A 232 14.07 -12.65 23.33
N ALA A 233 12.83 -13.16 23.17
CA ALA A 233 11.82 -12.67 22.23
C ALA A 233 11.13 -11.36 22.69
N ASN A 234 11.92 -10.42 23.20
CA ASN A 234 11.48 -9.08 23.59
C ASN A 234 11.63 -8.08 22.43
N GLN A 235 11.09 -6.87 22.59
CA GLN A 235 11.19 -5.76 21.61
C GLN A 235 12.62 -5.52 21.07
N ASN A 236 13.65 -5.90 21.82
CA ASN A 236 15.06 -5.85 21.41
C ASN A 236 15.39 -6.74 20.21
N ALA A 237 14.69 -7.87 20.03
CA ALA A 237 14.98 -8.85 18.98
C ALA A 237 14.55 -8.35 17.59
N VAL A 238 13.36 -7.77 17.50
CA VAL A 238 12.90 -7.06 16.28
C VAL A 238 13.77 -5.85 15.98
N LEU A 239 14.14 -5.06 17.00
CA LEU A 239 15.07 -3.94 16.81
C LEU A 239 16.43 -4.42 16.26
N CYS A 240 16.90 -5.60 16.66
CA CYS A 240 18.13 -6.19 16.11
C CYS A 240 18.03 -6.57 14.63
N LEU A 241 16.84 -6.97 14.15
CA LEU A 241 16.59 -7.22 12.74
C LEU A 241 16.73 -5.95 11.89
N PHE A 242 16.27 -4.81 12.42
CA PHE A 242 16.36 -3.51 11.74
C PHE A 242 17.70 -2.81 11.94
N ARG A 243 18.53 -3.29 12.87
CA ARG A 243 19.83 -2.69 13.19
C ARG A 243 20.76 -2.79 11.98
N GLY A 244 21.15 -1.65 11.43
CA GLY A 244 22.00 -1.55 10.23
C GLY A 244 21.26 -1.18 8.94
N ILE A 245 19.92 -1.23 8.92
CA ILE A 245 19.10 -0.66 7.84
C ILE A 245 18.37 0.62 8.28
N SER A 246 18.19 0.81 9.58
CA SER A 246 17.76 2.08 10.16
C SER A 246 18.96 3.02 10.32
N ALA A 247 19.22 3.86 9.32
CA ALA A 247 20.25 4.92 9.35
C ALA A 247 19.92 6.01 10.40
N GLY A 248 19.97 5.67 11.69
CA GLY A 248 19.64 6.57 12.80
C GLY A 248 18.15 6.80 13.05
N ARG A 249 17.25 6.06 12.37
CA ARG A 249 15.80 6.16 12.57
C ARG A 249 15.34 5.33 13.77
N ILE A 250 14.49 5.92 14.62
CA ILE A 250 14.13 5.37 15.95
C ILE A 250 13.09 4.22 15.85
N TYR A 251 12.44 4.00 14.70
CA TYR A 251 11.35 3.02 14.55
C TYR A 251 11.59 1.98 13.44
N PRO A 252 11.10 0.73 13.61
CA PRO A 252 11.19 -0.35 12.62
C PRO A 252 10.17 -0.13 11.48
N ASP A 253 10.37 0.95 10.74
CA ASP A 253 9.61 1.33 9.54
C ASP A 253 10.54 2.10 8.60
N VAL A 254 10.98 1.43 7.54
CA VAL A 254 12.01 1.93 6.63
C VAL A 254 11.62 1.65 5.19
N PHE A 255 11.93 2.60 4.31
CA PHE A 255 12.03 2.33 2.89
C PHE A 255 13.47 1.93 2.57
N LEU A 256 13.63 0.87 1.79
CA LEU A 256 14.91 0.30 1.38
C LEU A 256 15.41 0.94 0.08
N GLU A 257 16.69 0.74 -0.23
CA GLU A 257 17.32 1.26 -1.44
C GLU A 257 16.78 0.63 -2.73
N ASN A 258 16.16 -0.55 -2.67
CA ASN A 258 15.40 -1.11 -3.79
C ASN A 258 13.96 -0.55 -3.92
N GLY A 259 13.61 0.46 -3.12
CA GLY A 259 12.31 1.13 -3.16
C GLY A 259 11.18 0.43 -2.39
N ALA A 260 11.43 -0.77 -1.85
CA ALA A 260 10.50 -1.50 -0.98
C ALA A 260 10.30 -0.80 0.37
N ARG A 261 9.26 -1.18 1.10
CA ARG A 261 9.05 -0.79 2.50
C ARG A 261 9.09 -2.01 3.40
N LEU A 262 9.88 -1.93 4.47
CA LEU A 262 10.00 -2.95 5.51
C LEU A 262 9.59 -2.34 6.85
N TYR A 263 8.62 -2.93 7.54
CA TYR A 263 8.16 -2.42 8.83
C TYR A 263 7.61 -3.52 9.76
N CYS A 264 7.45 -3.22 11.05
CA CYS A 264 6.88 -4.14 12.02
C CYS A 264 5.48 -3.75 12.46
N PRO A 265 4.42 -4.44 11.97
CA PRO A 265 3.06 -4.17 12.40
C PRO A 265 2.78 -4.62 13.84
N SER A 266 3.52 -5.61 14.36
CA SER A 266 3.37 -6.11 15.73
C SER A 266 4.68 -6.74 16.26
N LYS A 267 4.70 -7.15 17.54
CA LYS A 267 5.91 -7.59 18.25
C LYS A 267 6.66 -8.76 17.60
N ASN A 268 5.97 -9.68 16.93
CA ASN A 268 6.58 -10.88 16.35
C ASN A 268 6.30 -10.97 14.83
N ARG A 269 6.07 -9.82 14.19
CA ARG A 269 5.80 -9.77 12.76
C ARG A 269 6.61 -8.70 12.08
N VAL A 270 7.04 -9.02 10.87
CA VAL A 270 7.60 -8.06 9.93
C VAL A 270 6.79 -8.11 8.65
N GLN A 271 6.57 -6.95 8.04
CA GLN A 271 5.94 -6.84 6.74
C GLN A 271 6.93 -6.25 5.75
N TYR A 272 7.11 -6.97 4.64
CA TYR A 272 7.80 -6.47 3.47
C TYR A 272 6.76 -6.16 2.39
N SER A 273 6.77 -4.92 1.92
CA SER A 273 5.93 -4.46 0.80
C SER A 273 6.83 -4.13 -0.37
N THR A 274 6.63 -4.80 -1.51
CA THR A 274 7.43 -4.59 -2.72
C THR A 274 7.40 -3.12 -3.15
N PRO A 275 8.42 -2.62 -3.86
CA PRO A 275 8.24 -1.41 -4.64
C PRO A 275 7.09 -1.57 -5.64
N GLU A 276 6.57 -0.45 -6.12
CA GLU A 276 5.62 -0.45 -7.23
C GLU A 276 6.28 -1.02 -8.48
N CYS A 277 5.72 -2.09 -9.03
CA CYS A 277 6.20 -2.71 -10.27
C CYS A 277 5.10 -2.61 -11.33
N ASP A 278 5.48 -2.54 -12.60
CA ASP A 278 4.59 -2.59 -13.76
C ASP A 278 4.86 -3.79 -14.67
N ASP A 279 5.88 -4.59 -14.33
CA ASP A 279 6.14 -5.91 -14.89
C ASP A 279 5.91 -7.00 -13.84
N ILE A 280 5.24 -8.08 -14.22
CA ILE A 280 4.86 -9.17 -13.30
C ILE A 280 6.11 -9.95 -12.88
N ALA A 281 7.02 -10.25 -13.79
CA ALA A 281 8.24 -11.00 -13.44
C ALA A 281 9.14 -10.19 -12.50
N GLN A 282 9.25 -8.87 -12.72
CA GLN A 282 9.92 -7.93 -11.82
C GLN A 282 9.24 -7.87 -10.45
N LEU A 283 7.91 -7.86 -10.39
CA LEU A 283 7.18 -7.92 -9.12
C LEU A 283 7.53 -9.20 -8.34
N ILE A 284 7.52 -10.37 -8.99
CA ILE A 284 7.88 -11.63 -8.34
C ILE A 284 9.36 -11.61 -7.92
N ALA A 285 10.25 -11.00 -8.71
CA ALA A 285 11.65 -10.83 -8.34
C ALA A 285 11.80 -9.98 -7.08
N HIS A 286 11.05 -8.88 -6.94
CA HIS A 286 11.05 -8.06 -5.73
C HIS A 286 10.38 -8.74 -4.53
N GLU A 287 9.39 -9.59 -4.75
CA GLU A 287 8.81 -10.42 -3.69
C GLU A 287 9.88 -11.38 -3.14
N LYS A 288 10.60 -12.08 -4.03
CA LYS A 288 11.69 -12.99 -3.67
C LYS A 288 12.90 -12.27 -3.08
N ALA A 289 13.22 -11.08 -3.57
CA ALA A 289 14.23 -10.21 -2.97
C ALA A 289 13.89 -9.89 -1.51
N GLY A 290 12.62 -9.60 -1.21
CA GLY A 290 12.16 -9.39 0.17
C GLY A 290 12.43 -10.59 1.08
N GLU A 291 12.18 -11.81 0.58
CA GLU A 291 12.49 -13.04 1.31
C GLU A 291 14.01 -13.17 1.58
N ARG A 292 14.86 -12.92 0.56
CA ARG A 292 16.33 -12.97 0.70
C ARG A 292 16.88 -11.89 1.62
N ILE A 293 16.32 -10.67 1.58
CA ILE A 293 16.68 -9.56 2.48
C ILE A 293 16.36 -9.96 3.92
N LEU A 294 15.14 -10.45 4.18
CA LEU A 294 14.74 -10.88 5.52
C LEU A 294 15.63 -12.01 6.05
N MET A 295 15.98 -12.99 5.22
CA MET A 295 16.94 -14.05 5.58
C MET A 295 18.32 -13.48 5.93
N SER A 296 18.85 -12.54 5.14
CA SER A 296 20.13 -11.90 5.43
C SER A 296 20.11 -11.12 6.74
N LEU A 297 19.04 -10.38 7.00
CA LEU A 297 18.84 -9.65 8.25
C LEU A 297 18.71 -10.60 9.44
N ALA A 298 18.04 -11.73 9.26
CA ALA A 298 17.90 -12.76 10.29
C ALA A 298 19.24 -13.34 10.70
N LEU A 299 20.05 -13.78 9.73
CA LEU A 299 21.38 -14.32 9.99
C LEU A 299 22.27 -13.31 10.73
N LYS A 300 22.28 -12.04 10.27
CA LYS A 300 22.99 -10.95 10.95
C LYS A 300 22.48 -10.69 12.36
N ALA A 301 21.17 -10.78 12.60
CA ALA A 301 20.59 -10.61 13.92
C ALA A 301 21.00 -11.75 14.87
N GLN A 302 21.01 -13.00 14.39
CA GLN A 302 21.46 -14.16 15.14
C GLN A 302 22.95 -14.06 15.50
N GLU A 303 23.81 -13.64 14.57
CA GLU A 303 25.24 -13.43 14.84
C GLU A 303 25.49 -12.37 15.93
N ARG A 304 24.63 -11.35 16.02
CA ARG A 304 24.76 -10.27 17.02
C ARG A 304 24.23 -10.65 18.39
N LEU A 305 23.19 -11.48 18.43
CA LEU A 305 22.48 -11.87 19.64
C LEU A 305 23.00 -13.17 20.23
N GLY A 306 23.59 -14.04 19.41
CA GLY A 306 24.22 -15.27 19.86
C GLY A 306 25.57 -15.00 20.53
N SER A 307 25.81 -15.67 21.67
CA SER A 307 27.15 -15.95 22.16
C SER A 307 27.49 -17.42 21.87
N ASP A 308 28.78 -17.80 21.94
CA ASP A 308 29.20 -19.21 21.82
C ASP A 308 28.52 -20.13 22.87
N GLU A 309 28.00 -19.55 23.96
CA GLU A 309 27.31 -20.27 25.05
C GLU A 309 25.79 -20.41 24.86
N PHE A 310 25.14 -19.53 24.07
CA PHE A 310 23.69 -19.54 23.83
C PHE A 310 23.34 -19.14 22.38
N PRO A 311 23.35 -20.08 21.42
CA PRO A 311 22.93 -19.80 20.06
C PRO A 311 21.44 -19.47 20.04
N SER A 312 21.08 -18.25 19.61
CA SER A 312 19.70 -17.84 19.41
C SER A 312 19.31 -18.05 17.95
N ARG A 313 18.39 -18.98 17.69
CA ARG A 313 17.83 -19.21 16.34
C ARG A 313 16.51 -18.47 16.18
N MET A 314 16.36 -17.84 15.02
CA MET A 314 15.15 -17.12 14.62
C MET A 314 14.61 -17.70 13.32
N LEU A 315 13.41 -18.27 13.39
CA LEU A 315 12.69 -18.78 12.23
C LEU A 315 11.76 -17.68 11.69
N ILE A 316 11.69 -17.59 10.36
CA ILE A 316 10.81 -16.66 9.65
C ILE A 316 9.83 -17.47 8.81
N PHE A 317 8.54 -17.30 9.05
CA PHE A 317 7.47 -18.02 8.38
C PHE A 317 6.69 -17.09 7.44
N LYS A 318 6.52 -17.51 6.19
CA LYS A 318 5.66 -16.84 5.22
C LYS A 318 4.30 -17.54 5.16
N VAL A 319 3.40 -17.22 6.10
CA VAL A 319 2.13 -17.93 6.32
C VAL A 319 0.93 -16.99 6.50
N ASN A 320 -0.26 -17.56 6.33
CA ASN A 320 -1.57 -16.92 6.49
C ASN A 320 -2.43 -17.58 7.59
N LEU A 321 -1.82 -17.98 8.70
CA LEU A 321 -2.50 -18.66 9.81
C LEU A 321 -3.00 -17.64 10.84
N GLN A 322 -4.13 -17.00 10.55
CA GLN A 322 -4.59 -15.87 11.36
C GLN A 322 -6.03 -16.03 11.81
N GLU A 323 -6.28 -15.72 13.08
CA GLU A 323 -7.64 -15.60 13.64
C GLU A 323 -8.42 -14.46 12.95
N PRO A 324 -9.76 -14.53 12.93
CA PRO A 324 -10.61 -13.44 12.46
C PRO A 324 -10.22 -12.09 13.09
N GLY A 325 -10.11 -11.04 12.27
CA GLY A 325 -9.79 -9.67 12.72
C GLY A 325 -8.31 -9.29 12.72
N LYS A 326 -7.38 -10.19 12.35
CA LYS A 326 -5.96 -9.85 12.14
C LYS A 326 -5.66 -9.60 10.65
N GLU A 327 -4.69 -8.72 10.36
CA GLU A 327 -4.32 -8.33 8.99
C GLU A 327 -3.89 -9.52 8.12
N PRO A 328 -4.25 -9.58 6.84
CA PRO A 328 -3.81 -10.63 5.94
C PRO A 328 -2.29 -10.68 5.81
N GLY A 329 -1.74 -11.90 5.85
CA GLY A 329 -0.31 -12.12 5.65
C GLY A 329 0.13 -12.04 4.19
N CYS A 330 -0.79 -11.95 3.22
CA CYS A 330 -0.50 -11.55 1.84
C CYS A 330 -1.57 -10.57 1.35
N LYS A 331 -1.13 -9.40 0.87
CA LYS A 331 -1.96 -8.33 0.31
C LYS A 331 -1.50 -8.02 -1.11
N GLU A 332 -2.34 -8.29 -2.10
CA GLU A 332 -2.06 -7.90 -3.49
C GLU A 332 -2.68 -6.53 -3.74
N ASN A 333 -1.96 -5.63 -4.41
CA ASN A 333 -2.39 -4.28 -4.73
C ASN A 333 -2.35 -4.08 -6.24
N TYR A 334 -3.44 -3.57 -6.81
CA TYR A 334 -3.60 -3.27 -8.23
C TYR A 334 -4.10 -1.85 -8.39
N LEU A 335 -3.38 -1.03 -9.15
CA LEU A 335 -3.85 0.30 -9.53
C LEU A 335 -4.93 0.15 -10.61
N LEU A 336 -6.09 0.78 -10.42
CA LEU A 336 -7.20 0.76 -11.39
C LEU A 336 -7.51 2.18 -11.89
N TYR A 337 -8.05 2.28 -13.11
CA TYR A 337 -8.53 3.56 -13.67
C TYR A 337 -9.95 3.84 -13.20
N LYS A 338 -10.14 4.95 -12.48
CA LYS A 338 -11.39 5.28 -11.80
C LYS A 338 -12.58 5.48 -12.74
N ASP A 339 -12.33 5.97 -13.95
CA ASP A 339 -13.34 6.22 -14.98
C ASP A 339 -13.81 4.94 -15.71
N ARG A 340 -13.10 3.81 -15.55
CA ARG A 340 -13.37 2.55 -16.28
C ARG A 340 -14.02 1.48 -15.42
N ILE A 341 -13.92 1.61 -14.09
CA ILE A 341 -14.34 0.60 -13.14
C ILE A 341 -15.57 1.01 -12.34
N SER A 342 -16.43 0.05 -12.04
CA SER A 342 -17.51 0.18 -11.07
C SER A 342 -17.47 -1.01 -10.10
N LEU A 343 -18.07 -0.85 -8.92
CA LEU A 343 -18.13 -1.91 -7.93
C LEU A 343 -18.89 -3.14 -8.44
N GLU A 344 -19.94 -2.92 -9.24
CA GLU A 344 -20.73 -3.97 -9.88
C GLU A 344 -19.90 -4.79 -10.88
N LYS A 345 -19.08 -4.12 -11.70
CA LYS A 345 -18.14 -4.79 -12.63
C LYS A 345 -17.12 -5.65 -11.88
N LEU A 346 -16.57 -5.14 -10.78
CA LEU A 346 -15.65 -5.93 -9.95
C LEU A 346 -16.37 -7.12 -9.29
N ARG A 347 -17.59 -6.91 -8.77
CA ARG A 347 -18.35 -7.97 -8.13
C ARG A 347 -18.68 -9.11 -9.09
N SER A 348 -19.24 -8.78 -10.25
CA SER A 348 -19.66 -9.77 -11.26
C SER A 348 -18.50 -10.41 -12.02
N GLY A 349 -17.45 -9.63 -12.33
CA GLY A 349 -16.35 -10.08 -13.19
C GLY A 349 -15.09 -10.53 -12.45
N LEU A 350 -14.84 -10.09 -11.22
CA LEU A 350 -13.60 -10.42 -10.49
C LEU A 350 -13.82 -11.45 -9.38
N ILE A 351 -14.92 -11.37 -8.62
CA ILE A 351 -15.13 -12.27 -7.47
C ILE A 351 -15.18 -13.75 -7.87
N PRO A 352 -15.92 -14.18 -8.91
CA PRO A 352 -15.94 -15.58 -9.29
C PRO A 352 -14.55 -16.10 -9.68
N PHE A 353 -13.77 -15.25 -10.35
CA PHE A 353 -12.38 -15.52 -10.67
C PHE A 353 -11.51 -15.65 -9.41
N LEU A 354 -11.59 -14.71 -8.47
CA LEU A 354 -10.80 -14.73 -7.23
C LEU A 354 -11.13 -15.93 -6.33
N VAL A 355 -12.40 -16.35 -6.28
CA VAL A 355 -12.84 -17.53 -5.54
C VAL A 355 -12.24 -18.80 -6.14
N THR A 356 -12.25 -18.91 -7.47
CA THR A 356 -11.86 -20.15 -8.16
C THR A 356 -10.38 -20.23 -8.53
N ARG A 357 -9.65 -19.10 -8.64
CA ARG A 357 -8.19 -19.10 -8.91
C ARG A 357 -7.37 -19.78 -7.81
N MET A 358 -7.97 -19.98 -6.63
CA MET A 358 -7.37 -20.68 -5.49
C MET A 358 -6.82 -22.06 -5.86
N ILE A 359 -7.42 -22.73 -6.84
CA ILE A 359 -6.98 -24.05 -7.32
C ILE A 359 -5.53 -24.05 -7.84
N PHE A 360 -4.98 -22.89 -8.25
CA PHE A 360 -3.56 -22.73 -8.62
C PHE A 360 -2.82 -21.66 -7.79
N ALA A 361 -3.52 -20.92 -6.92
CA ALA A 361 -2.95 -19.85 -6.11
C ALA A 361 -2.93 -20.15 -4.59
N GLY A 362 -3.51 -21.28 -4.17
CA GLY A 362 -3.55 -21.72 -2.77
C GLY A 362 -2.20 -22.24 -2.29
N ALA A 363 -1.86 -21.93 -1.04
CA ALA A 363 -0.59 -22.37 -0.44
C ALA A 363 -0.69 -23.68 0.35
N GLY A 364 -1.92 -24.18 0.54
CA GLY A 364 -2.21 -25.40 1.26
C GLY A 364 -2.08 -25.26 2.78
N ARG A 365 -2.82 -26.08 3.53
CA ARG A 365 -2.74 -26.13 5.00
C ARG A 365 -3.30 -27.43 5.54
N VAL A 366 -2.74 -27.92 6.63
CA VAL A 366 -3.38 -28.91 7.50
C VAL A 366 -4.30 -28.20 8.50
N SER A 367 -5.60 -28.55 8.52
CA SER A 367 -6.56 -28.04 9.49
C SER A 367 -7.58 -29.10 9.84
N ASP A 368 -7.91 -29.22 11.13
CA ASP A 368 -9.02 -30.03 11.63
C ASP A 368 -9.00 -31.48 11.12
N GLY A 369 -7.80 -32.08 11.07
CA GLY A 369 -7.61 -33.46 10.60
C GLY A 369 -7.77 -33.64 9.09
N SER A 370 -7.64 -32.57 8.31
CA SER A 370 -7.73 -32.60 6.85
C SER A 370 -6.71 -31.69 6.19
N TYR A 371 -6.48 -31.87 4.89
CA TYR A 371 -5.66 -30.97 4.07
C TYR A 371 -6.56 -30.08 3.21
N LEU A 372 -6.29 -28.78 3.22
CA LEU A 372 -7.03 -27.75 2.50
C LEU A 372 -6.13 -27.10 1.45
N ILE A 373 -6.72 -26.57 0.37
CA ILE A 373 -6.03 -25.85 -0.71
C ILE A 373 -5.58 -24.46 -0.24
N SER A 374 -6.36 -23.78 0.61
CA SER A 374 -6.05 -22.42 1.07
C SER A 374 -5.91 -22.29 2.58
N GLN A 375 -5.00 -21.40 2.98
CA GLN A 375 -4.80 -20.99 4.37
C GLN A 375 -5.86 -19.98 4.83
N ARG A 376 -6.37 -19.13 3.91
CA ARG A 376 -7.27 -18.01 4.24
C ARG A 376 -8.75 -18.27 4.06
N ALA A 377 -9.15 -19.18 3.18
CA ALA A 377 -10.55 -19.28 2.72
C ALA A 377 -11.60 -19.30 3.86
N PHE A 378 -11.30 -19.95 4.98
CA PHE A 378 -12.21 -20.06 6.12
C PHE A 378 -12.29 -18.81 7.03
N TYR A 379 -11.37 -17.86 6.88
CA TYR A 379 -11.35 -16.59 7.61
C TYR A 379 -12.03 -15.43 6.86
N ILE A 380 -12.47 -15.67 5.62
CA ILE A 380 -13.19 -14.69 4.82
C ILE A 380 -14.69 -14.77 5.13
N GLU A 381 -15.28 -13.62 5.42
CA GLU A 381 -16.68 -13.47 5.82
C GLU A 381 -17.49 -12.61 4.85
N ARG A 382 -16.82 -11.77 4.04
CA ARG A 382 -17.46 -10.81 3.13
C ARG A 382 -16.85 -10.87 1.74
N GLU A 383 -17.65 -10.53 0.74
CA GLU A 383 -17.18 -10.35 -0.64
C GLU A 383 -16.25 -9.12 -0.74
N ILE A 384 -16.76 -7.98 -0.28
CA ILE A 384 -16.09 -6.69 -0.26
C ILE A 384 -16.23 -6.13 1.15
N SER A 385 -15.12 -5.69 1.75
CA SER A 385 -15.10 -5.12 3.10
C SER A 385 -14.28 -3.84 3.18
N ASP A 386 -14.57 -2.99 4.16
CA ASP A 386 -13.67 -1.90 4.55
C ASP A 386 -12.52 -2.41 5.44
N GLY A 387 -12.72 -3.58 6.09
CA GLY A 387 -11.76 -4.26 6.94
C GLY A 387 -10.88 -5.29 6.22
N GLU A 388 -10.58 -6.37 6.93
CA GLU A 388 -9.63 -7.43 6.52
C GLU A 388 -10.32 -8.78 6.24
N GLU A 389 -11.64 -8.85 6.47
CA GLU A 389 -12.51 -10.02 6.37
C GLU A 389 -13.14 -10.22 4.97
N GLY A 390 -12.77 -9.38 4.00
CA GLY A 390 -13.27 -9.40 2.63
C GLY A 390 -12.43 -10.25 1.68
N ILE A 391 -13.01 -10.70 0.55
CA ILE A 391 -12.22 -11.23 -0.58
C ILE A 391 -11.32 -10.12 -1.15
N MET A 392 -11.87 -8.91 -1.24
CA MET A 392 -11.17 -7.70 -1.68
C MET A 392 -11.66 -6.46 -0.92
N ARG A 393 -10.89 -5.37 -1.04
CA ARG A 393 -11.26 -4.03 -0.56
C ARG A 393 -10.76 -2.94 -1.50
N ILE A 394 -11.37 -1.76 -1.41
CA ILE A 394 -10.94 -0.55 -2.12
C ILE A 394 -10.67 0.53 -1.07
N PRO A 395 -9.40 0.71 -0.63
CA PRO A 395 -9.07 1.74 0.34
C PRO A 395 -9.37 3.15 -0.19
N GLU A 396 -9.71 4.08 0.70
CA GLU A 396 -9.93 5.49 0.34
C GLU A 396 -8.66 6.16 -0.22
N GLU A 397 -7.47 5.70 0.22
CA GLU A 397 -6.19 6.24 -0.21
C GLU A 397 -5.58 5.38 -1.35
N PRO A 398 -5.57 5.89 -2.61
CA PRO A 398 -5.01 5.17 -3.74
C PRO A 398 -3.48 5.21 -3.78
N LEU A 399 -2.84 6.02 -2.92
CA LEU A 399 -1.40 6.34 -2.97
C LEU A 399 -0.97 6.94 -4.31
N ALA A 400 -1.90 7.53 -5.06
CA ALA A 400 -1.73 8.12 -6.37
C ALA A 400 -2.72 9.30 -6.52
N ASP A 401 -2.82 9.88 -7.71
CA ASP A 401 -3.87 10.86 -8.00
C ASP A 401 -5.27 10.24 -7.84
N ARG A 402 -6.02 10.70 -6.82
CA ARG A 402 -7.37 10.24 -6.47
C ARG A 402 -8.47 10.57 -7.48
N ASP A 403 -8.21 11.53 -8.36
CA ASP A 403 -9.15 11.88 -9.41
C ASP A 403 -9.03 10.91 -10.59
N ARG A 404 -7.85 10.29 -10.77
CA ARG A 404 -7.53 9.36 -11.87
C ARG A 404 -7.60 7.89 -11.45
N TYR A 405 -7.15 7.55 -10.25
CA TYR A 405 -6.87 6.17 -9.86
C TYR A 405 -7.64 5.70 -8.62
N LEU A 406 -7.84 4.38 -8.57
CA LEU A 406 -8.22 3.63 -7.37
C LEU A 406 -7.13 2.60 -7.08
N ARG A 407 -7.02 2.17 -5.81
CA ARG A 407 -6.20 1.03 -5.43
C ARG A 407 -7.13 -0.11 -5.04
N LEU A 408 -7.14 -1.18 -5.82
CA LEU A 408 -7.77 -2.43 -5.43
C LEU A 408 -6.79 -3.22 -4.58
N GLN A 409 -7.27 -3.74 -3.46
CA GLN A 409 -6.51 -4.65 -2.62
C GLN A 409 -7.23 -5.99 -2.53
N VAL A 410 -6.56 -7.06 -2.96
CA VAL A 410 -7.08 -8.44 -2.87
C VAL A 410 -6.51 -9.08 -1.61
N LEU A 411 -7.39 -9.65 -0.79
CA LEU A 411 -7.08 -10.16 0.55
C LEU A 411 -7.27 -11.68 0.67
N VAL A 412 -7.93 -12.31 -0.31
CA VAL A 412 -8.17 -13.77 -0.33
C VAL A 412 -6.91 -14.57 -0.68
N GLY A 413 -5.89 -13.95 -1.28
CA GLY A 413 -4.69 -14.62 -1.74
C GLY A 413 -3.83 -15.17 -0.61
N ASP A 414 -3.32 -16.39 -0.77
CA ASP A 414 -2.29 -16.94 0.10
C ASP A 414 -0.90 -16.43 -0.31
N PRO A 415 0.08 -16.32 0.62
CA PRO A 415 1.46 -16.09 0.27
C PRO A 415 2.00 -17.32 -0.48
N SER A 416 2.59 -17.08 -1.64
CA SER A 416 3.13 -18.15 -2.48
C SER A 416 4.61 -18.37 -2.15
N MET A 417 5.03 -19.61 -1.96
CA MET A 417 6.45 -19.95 -1.94
C MET A 417 6.92 -20.22 -3.37
N SER A 418 6.12 -20.92 -4.17
CA SER A 418 6.37 -21.15 -5.59
C SER A 418 6.33 -19.88 -6.42
N GLU A 419 7.36 -19.68 -7.24
CA GLU A 419 7.40 -18.63 -8.27
C GLU A 419 6.29 -18.85 -9.31
N TRP A 420 5.98 -20.11 -9.67
CA TRP A 420 4.89 -20.45 -10.59
C TRP A 420 3.52 -20.03 -10.04
N SER A 421 3.22 -20.38 -8.79
CA SER A 421 1.97 -19.96 -8.13
C SER A 421 1.87 -18.43 -8.10
N ALA A 422 2.95 -17.74 -7.70
CA ALA A 422 2.97 -16.29 -7.57
C ALA A 422 2.75 -15.60 -8.93
N TYR A 423 3.44 -16.07 -9.96
CA TYR A 423 3.37 -15.53 -11.31
C TYR A 423 1.96 -15.68 -11.91
N LEU A 424 1.37 -16.88 -11.84
CA LEU A 424 0.00 -17.09 -12.30
C LEU A 424 -1.00 -16.30 -11.48
N LYS A 425 -0.87 -16.27 -10.15
CA LYS A 425 -1.78 -15.54 -9.24
C LYS A 425 -1.89 -14.07 -9.63
N ILE A 426 -0.76 -13.39 -9.84
CA ILE A 426 -0.76 -11.98 -10.20
C ILE A 426 -1.12 -11.78 -11.68
N GLY A 427 -0.52 -12.56 -12.58
CA GLY A 427 -0.65 -12.35 -14.02
C GLY A 427 -2.06 -12.60 -14.54
N THR A 428 -2.70 -13.69 -14.12
CA THR A 428 -4.09 -13.97 -14.52
C THR A 428 -5.05 -12.91 -13.97
N THR A 429 -4.82 -12.44 -12.74
CA THR A 429 -5.61 -11.35 -12.14
C THR A 429 -5.45 -10.04 -12.89
N ALA A 430 -4.23 -9.69 -13.29
CA ALA A 430 -3.97 -8.50 -14.09
C ALA A 430 -4.74 -8.51 -15.42
N LEU A 431 -4.77 -9.66 -16.10
CA LEU A 431 -5.51 -9.85 -17.36
C LEU A 431 -7.02 -9.73 -17.14
N VAL A 432 -7.56 -10.37 -16.11
CA VAL A 432 -9.00 -10.27 -15.78
C VAL A 432 -9.38 -8.83 -15.45
N LEU A 433 -8.58 -8.11 -14.67
CA LEU A 433 -8.82 -6.69 -14.38
C LEU A 433 -8.83 -5.83 -15.65
N GLN A 434 -7.91 -6.09 -16.58
CA GLN A 434 -7.88 -5.40 -17.88
C GLN A 434 -9.17 -5.65 -18.66
N MET A 435 -9.57 -6.92 -18.80
CA MET A 435 -10.83 -7.28 -19.46
C MET A 435 -12.04 -6.61 -18.82
N ILE A 436 -12.06 -6.43 -17.49
CA ILE A 436 -13.15 -5.74 -16.79
C ILE A 436 -13.17 -4.23 -17.12
N GLU A 437 -12.00 -3.58 -17.10
CA GLU A 437 -11.87 -2.15 -17.42
C GLU A 437 -12.34 -1.85 -18.85
N ASP A 438 -12.00 -2.72 -19.79
CA ASP A 438 -12.36 -2.60 -21.20
C ASP A 438 -13.76 -3.18 -21.52
N GLY A 439 -14.44 -3.76 -20.53
CA GLY A 439 -15.80 -4.30 -20.69
C GLY A 439 -15.88 -5.57 -21.55
N PHE A 440 -14.80 -6.35 -21.61
CA PHE A 440 -14.69 -7.57 -22.40
C PHE A 440 -15.27 -8.81 -21.71
N ILE A 441 -15.49 -8.78 -20.38
CA ILE A 441 -16.16 -9.86 -19.66
C ILE A 441 -17.64 -9.93 -20.08
N LYS A 442 -17.94 -10.87 -20.99
CA LYS A 442 -19.29 -11.06 -21.59
C LYS A 442 -20.09 -12.18 -20.93
N LYS A 443 -19.43 -13.15 -20.29
CA LYS A 443 -20.09 -14.29 -19.64
C LYS A 443 -20.46 -13.93 -18.22
N ASN A 444 -21.70 -14.17 -17.83
CA ASN A 444 -22.10 -14.09 -16.42
C ASN A 444 -21.56 -15.32 -15.69
N LEU A 445 -20.61 -15.12 -14.78
CA LEU A 445 -20.04 -16.18 -13.94
C LEU A 445 -20.30 -15.89 -12.45
N ALA A 446 -21.22 -14.98 -12.13
CA ALA A 446 -21.54 -14.61 -10.76
C ALA A 446 -21.95 -15.84 -9.95
N LEU A 447 -21.32 -16.03 -8.79
CA LEU A 447 -21.60 -17.14 -7.87
C LEU A 447 -22.81 -16.79 -7.01
N LYS A 448 -23.69 -17.77 -6.77
CA LYS A 448 -24.88 -17.58 -5.93
C LYS A 448 -24.53 -17.23 -4.48
N ASP A 449 -23.50 -17.87 -3.93
CA ASP A 449 -22.91 -17.54 -2.63
C ASP A 449 -21.37 -17.64 -2.75
N PRO A 450 -20.68 -16.52 -3.00
CA PRO A 450 -19.23 -16.51 -3.16
C PRO A 450 -18.46 -17.01 -1.93
N ILE A 451 -18.97 -16.77 -0.72
CA ILE A 451 -18.28 -17.13 0.53
C ILE A 451 -18.40 -18.62 0.80
N GLN A 452 -19.60 -19.17 0.58
CA GLN A 452 -19.78 -20.62 0.64
C GLN A 452 -18.97 -21.32 -0.45
N ALA A 453 -18.98 -20.80 -1.68
CA ALA A 453 -18.20 -21.34 -2.79
C ALA A 453 -16.69 -21.32 -2.48
N LEU A 454 -16.17 -20.26 -1.86
CA LEU A 454 -14.77 -20.18 -1.44
C LEU A 454 -14.38 -21.33 -0.50
N ARG A 455 -15.21 -21.64 0.50
CA ARG A 455 -14.97 -22.74 1.44
C ARG A 455 -15.08 -24.11 0.77
N GLN A 456 -16.02 -24.28 -0.16
CA GLN A 456 -16.16 -25.49 -0.97
C GLN A 456 -14.91 -25.75 -1.79
N VAL A 457 -14.44 -24.74 -2.55
CA VAL A 457 -13.20 -24.86 -3.34
C VAL A 457 -12.00 -25.16 -2.45
N ALA A 458 -11.89 -24.53 -1.28
CA ALA A 458 -10.76 -24.75 -0.38
C ALA A 458 -10.66 -26.18 0.16
N SER A 459 -11.79 -26.88 0.32
CA SER A 459 -11.84 -28.24 0.84
C SER A 459 -11.85 -29.33 -0.25
N ASP A 460 -12.17 -28.98 -1.49
CA ASP A 460 -12.26 -29.95 -2.59
C ASP A 460 -10.92 -30.21 -3.26
N LEU A 461 -10.17 -31.18 -2.75
CA LEU A 461 -8.90 -31.61 -3.35
C LEU A 461 -9.06 -32.35 -4.70
N SER A 462 -10.28 -32.77 -5.06
CA SER A 462 -10.56 -33.46 -6.32
C SER A 462 -10.88 -32.47 -7.46
N LEU A 463 -11.25 -31.23 -7.12
CA LEU A 463 -11.66 -30.17 -8.05
C LEU A 463 -12.89 -30.54 -8.89
N THR A 464 -13.72 -31.47 -8.41
CA THR A 464 -14.91 -31.96 -9.11
C THR A 464 -16.22 -31.41 -8.53
N GLN A 465 -16.17 -30.76 -7.37
CA GLN A 465 -17.33 -30.16 -6.75
C GLN A 465 -17.84 -28.99 -7.60
N LYS A 466 -19.15 -28.99 -7.87
CA LYS A 466 -19.81 -27.95 -8.65
C LYS A 466 -20.29 -26.81 -7.76
N LEU A 467 -19.94 -25.59 -8.15
CA LEU A 467 -20.39 -24.34 -7.58
C LEU A 467 -21.65 -23.86 -8.31
N GLU A 468 -22.63 -23.36 -7.57
CA GLU A 468 -23.87 -22.82 -8.13
C GLU A 468 -23.70 -21.35 -8.51
N LEU A 469 -24.02 -21.01 -9.77
CA LEU A 469 -24.04 -19.65 -10.27
C LEU A 469 -25.40 -18.98 -9.98
N GLU A 470 -25.47 -17.65 -10.08
CA GLU A 470 -26.73 -16.89 -9.93
C GLU A 470 -27.80 -17.30 -10.96
N ASP A 471 -27.38 -17.80 -12.13
CA ASP A 471 -28.27 -18.28 -13.20
C ASP A 471 -28.55 -19.79 -13.13
N GLU A 472 -28.35 -20.39 -11.96
CA GLU A 472 -28.60 -21.82 -11.65
C GLU A 472 -27.68 -22.82 -12.35
N ARG A 473 -26.80 -22.38 -13.26
CA ARG A 473 -25.76 -23.25 -13.82
C ARG A 473 -24.83 -23.74 -12.70
N LYS A 474 -24.29 -24.94 -12.88
CA LYS A 474 -23.40 -25.60 -11.93
C LYS A 474 -22.11 -25.98 -12.62
N LEU A 475 -21.02 -25.31 -12.26
CA LEU A 475 -19.70 -25.48 -12.84
C LEU A 475 -18.66 -25.78 -11.77
N THR A 476 -17.64 -26.56 -12.08
CA THR A 476 -16.48 -26.74 -11.19
C THR A 476 -15.61 -25.48 -11.18
N ALA A 477 -14.72 -25.35 -10.19
CA ALA A 477 -13.76 -24.25 -10.16
C ALA A 477 -12.85 -24.25 -11.42
N VAL A 478 -12.48 -25.44 -11.93
CA VAL A 478 -11.69 -25.59 -13.16
C VAL A 478 -12.48 -25.12 -14.38
N GLU A 479 -13.76 -25.48 -14.49
CA GLU A 479 -14.63 -25.03 -15.58
C GLU A 479 -14.79 -23.50 -15.59
N ILE A 480 -15.03 -22.88 -14.43
CA ILE A 480 -15.11 -21.42 -14.31
C ILE A 480 -13.80 -20.76 -14.74
N GLN A 481 -12.65 -21.28 -14.30
CA GLN A 481 -11.35 -20.74 -14.70
C GLN A 481 -11.08 -20.91 -16.20
N ARG A 482 -11.52 -22.02 -16.82
CA ARG A 482 -11.45 -22.20 -18.28
C ARG A 482 -12.28 -21.16 -19.02
N GLU A 483 -13.46 -20.80 -18.51
CA GLU A 483 -14.27 -19.73 -19.11
C GLU A 483 -13.56 -18.38 -19.10
N TYR A 484 -12.84 -18.05 -18.02
CA TYR A 484 -11.99 -16.85 -17.98
C TYR A 484 -10.79 -16.94 -18.92
N LEU A 485 -10.13 -18.11 -19.01
CA LEU A 485 -9.01 -18.33 -19.93
C LEU A 485 -9.43 -18.14 -21.39
N GLU A 486 -10.56 -18.71 -21.80
CA GLU A 486 -11.08 -18.56 -23.17
C GLU A 486 -11.42 -17.10 -23.49
N MET A 487 -12.02 -16.36 -22.54
CA MET A 487 -12.21 -14.91 -22.70
C MET A 487 -10.88 -14.17 -22.78
N ALA A 488 -9.88 -14.54 -21.98
CA ALA A 488 -8.56 -13.90 -21.98
C ALA A 488 -7.79 -14.15 -23.29
N LYS A 489 -7.88 -15.36 -23.85
CA LYS A 489 -7.33 -15.68 -25.18
C LYS A 489 -8.02 -14.87 -26.28
N ALA A 490 -9.37 -14.88 -26.30
CA ALA A 490 -10.13 -14.10 -27.28
C ALA A 490 -9.88 -12.59 -27.15
N TYR A 491 -9.67 -12.10 -25.93
CA TYR A 491 -9.29 -10.72 -25.67
C TYR A 491 -7.90 -10.43 -26.27
N PHE A 492 -6.92 -11.28 -25.96
CA PHE A 492 -5.56 -11.15 -26.48
C PHE A 492 -5.51 -11.19 -28.01
N ASP A 493 -6.22 -12.14 -28.64
CA ASP A 493 -6.32 -12.24 -30.10
C ASP A 493 -6.95 -11.00 -30.72
N ALA A 494 -7.99 -10.44 -30.08
CA ALA A 494 -8.63 -9.21 -30.54
C ALA A 494 -7.64 -8.03 -30.50
N LEU A 495 -6.87 -7.89 -29.42
CA LEU A 495 -5.83 -6.87 -29.29
C LEU A 495 -4.73 -7.03 -30.35
N GLU A 496 -4.29 -8.26 -30.65
CA GLU A 496 -3.34 -8.53 -31.74
C GLU A 496 -3.92 -8.14 -33.10
N SER A 497 -5.20 -8.40 -33.33
CA SER A 497 -5.87 -8.15 -34.61
C SER A 497 -6.14 -6.65 -34.88
N GLU A 498 -6.42 -5.87 -33.84
CA GLU A 498 -6.60 -4.41 -33.92
C GLU A 498 -5.26 -3.66 -34.04
N ALA A 499 -4.13 -4.33 -33.79
CA ALA A 499 -2.80 -3.74 -33.81
C ALA A 499 -2.30 -3.46 -35.25
N LEU A 500 -2.89 -2.46 -35.88
CA LEU A 500 -2.28 -1.70 -36.98
C LEU A 500 -1.30 -0.66 -36.42
N VAL A 501 -0.31 -1.05 -35.60
CA VAL A 501 0.82 -0.18 -35.24
C VAL A 501 2.09 -1.02 -35.05
N LYS A 502 2.95 -1.02 -36.06
CA LYS A 502 4.31 -1.60 -36.05
C LYS A 502 5.28 -0.91 -35.08
N ASP A 503 4.84 0.11 -34.35
CA ASP A 503 5.68 1.00 -33.55
C ASP A 503 5.38 1.01 -32.04
N ILE A 504 4.46 0.15 -31.55
CA ILE A 504 4.26 -0.04 -30.10
C ILE A 504 4.90 -1.36 -29.71
N HIS A 505 5.92 -1.27 -28.86
CA HIS A 505 6.94 -2.28 -28.63
C HIS A 505 6.42 -3.70 -28.37
N ARG A 506 6.83 -4.63 -29.26
CA ARG A 506 6.77 -6.10 -29.13
C ARG A 506 7.25 -6.68 -27.78
N TRP A 507 7.98 -5.89 -26.98
CA TRP A 507 8.58 -6.30 -25.71
C TRP A 507 7.61 -6.28 -24.52
N GLU A 508 6.48 -5.55 -24.60
CA GLU A 508 5.42 -5.58 -23.58
C GLU A 508 4.46 -6.80 -23.71
N TRP A 509 4.57 -7.57 -24.80
CA TRP A 509 3.61 -8.63 -25.16
C TRP A 509 4.05 -10.05 -24.74
N ALA A 510 5.36 -10.27 -24.54
CA ALA A 510 5.91 -11.58 -24.18
C ALA A 510 5.35 -12.18 -22.87
N PRO A 511 5.05 -11.38 -21.81
CA PRO A 511 4.51 -11.93 -20.57
C PRO A 511 3.08 -12.47 -20.72
N VAL A 512 2.24 -11.87 -21.57
CA VAL A 512 0.82 -12.26 -21.66
C VAL A 512 0.66 -13.64 -22.30
N GLY A 513 1.39 -13.90 -23.39
CA GLY A 513 1.41 -15.22 -24.03
C GLY A 513 1.89 -16.32 -23.07
N ASP A 514 2.99 -16.08 -22.33
CA ASP A 514 3.49 -17.03 -21.33
C ASP A 514 2.49 -17.26 -20.18
N ILE A 515 1.82 -16.21 -19.69
CA ILE A 515 0.76 -16.34 -18.69
C ILE A 515 -0.40 -17.20 -19.20
N LEU A 516 -0.87 -16.97 -20.44
CA LEU A 516 -1.96 -17.74 -21.03
C LEU A 516 -1.58 -19.21 -21.22
N GLU A 517 -0.37 -19.48 -21.72
CA GLU A 517 0.14 -20.84 -21.91
C GLU A 517 0.27 -21.58 -20.59
N ARG A 518 0.88 -20.95 -19.57
CA ARG A 518 1.01 -21.55 -18.23
C ARG A 518 -0.34 -21.74 -17.55
N TRP A 519 -1.28 -20.81 -17.74
CA TRP A 519 -2.62 -20.92 -17.18
C TRP A 519 -3.37 -22.09 -17.82
N GLU A 520 -3.34 -22.21 -19.15
CA GLU A 520 -3.90 -23.34 -19.88
C GLU A 520 -3.30 -24.68 -19.47
N HIS A 521 -1.97 -24.75 -19.41
CA HIS A 521 -1.26 -25.95 -18.95
C HIS A 521 -1.69 -26.34 -17.53
N THR A 522 -1.75 -25.36 -16.63
CA THR A 522 -2.16 -25.57 -15.24
C THR A 522 -3.59 -26.09 -15.17
N LEU A 523 -4.55 -25.46 -15.86
CA LEU A 523 -5.95 -25.92 -15.86
C LEU A 523 -6.14 -27.28 -16.55
N SER A 524 -5.30 -27.62 -17.52
CA SER A 524 -5.30 -28.93 -18.17
C SER A 524 -4.82 -30.02 -17.22
N CYS A 525 -3.74 -29.76 -16.48
CA CYS A 525 -3.26 -30.68 -15.45
C CYS A 525 -4.26 -30.81 -14.29
N LEU A 526 -4.81 -29.71 -13.77
CA LEU A 526 -5.80 -29.74 -12.69
C LEU A 526 -7.08 -30.50 -13.06
N ALA A 527 -7.49 -30.47 -14.34
CA ALA A 527 -8.66 -31.20 -14.82
C ALA A 527 -8.46 -32.72 -14.91
N ASP A 528 -7.20 -33.16 -15.07
CA ASP A 528 -6.83 -34.54 -15.33
C ASP A 528 -6.25 -35.21 -14.07
N ASP A 529 -5.13 -34.68 -13.57
CA ASP A 529 -4.50 -35.09 -12.33
C ASP A 529 -3.72 -33.90 -11.74
N PRO A 530 -4.20 -33.30 -10.62
CA PRO A 530 -3.51 -32.20 -9.95
C PRO A 530 -2.04 -32.52 -9.63
N MET A 531 -1.68 -33.77 -9.35
CA MET A 531 -0.32 -34.15 -8.97
C MET A 531 0.71 -33.96 -10.10
N LYS A 532 0.27 -33.78 -11.35
CA LYS A 532 1.15 -33.39 -12.47
C LYS A 532 1.78 -32.01 -12.30
N LEU A 533 1.23 -31.20 -11.40
CA LEU A 533 1.74 -29.87 -11.02
C LEU A 533 2.62 -29.91 -9.77
N ASP A 534 3.06 -31.10 -9.35
CA ASP A 534 4.16 -31.20 -8.40
C ASP A 534 5.40 -30.45 -8.91
N GLY A 535 6.10 -29.81 -7.99
CA GLY A 535 7.15 -28.83 -8.27
C GLY A 535 6.67 -27.46 -8.77
N LYS A 536 5.37 -27.27 -9.10
CA LYS A 536 4.84 -26.00 -9.62
C LYS A 536 3.87 -25.30 -8.66
N VAL A 537 2.79 -25.93 -8.21
CA VAL A 537 1.75 -25.26 -7.41
C VAL A 537 1.93 -25.56 -5.92
N ASP A 538 1.90 -24.52 -5.07
CA ASP A 538 2.28 -24.62 -3.65
C ASP A 538 1.53 -25.69 -2.87
N TRP A 539 0.19 -25.68 -2.90
CA TRP A 539 -0.60 -26.68 -2.18
C TRP A 539 -0.36 -28.10 -2.70
N ILE A 540 0.06 -28.27 -3.96
CA ILE A 540 0.32 -29.57 -4.58
C ILE A 540 1.71 -30.07 -4.19
N ILE A 541 2.74 -29.22 -4.28
CA ILE A 541 4.10 -29.51 -3.79
C ILE A 541 4.03 -29.93 -2.33
N LYS A 542 3.36 -29.12 -1.51
CA LYS A 542 3.27 -29.38 -0.08
C LYS A 542 2.44 -30.62 0.21
N ARG A 543 1.30 -30.83 -0.46
CA ARG A 543 0.51 -32.05 -0.29
C ARG A 543 1.33 -33.30 -0.55
N ARG A 544 2.10 -33.34 -1.66
CA ARG A 544 2.98 -34.47 -1.97
C ARG A 544 3.98 -34.75 -0.84
N LEU A 545 4.61 -33.70 -0.34
CA LEU A 545 5.58 -33.78 0.76
C LEU A 545 4.93 -34.36 2.03
N LEU A 546 3.76 -33.83 2.40
CA LEU A 546 3.03 -34.24 3.60
C LEU A 546 2.45 -35.64 3.48
N GLU A 547 1.87 -36.01 2.33
CA GLU A 547 1.37 -37.37 2.10
C GLU A 547 2.50 -38.40 2.20
N SER A 548 3.66 -38.12 1.60
CA SER A 548 4.83 -39.00 1.69
C SER A 548 5.32 -39.15 3.14
N PHE A 549 5.34 -38.05 3.90
CA PHE A 549 5.73 -38.07 5.32
C PHE A 549 4.70 -38.84 6.17
N ARG A 550 3.42 -38.56 5.95
CA ARG A 550 2.29 -39.22 6.63
C ARG A 550 2.31 -40.72 6.43
N GLU A 551 2.47 -41.20 5.19
CA GLU A 551 2.51 -42.62 4.85
C GLU A 551 3.74 -43.32 5.43
N LYS A 552 4.92 -42.70 5.32
CA LYS A 552 6.17 -43.25 5.85
C LYS A 552 6.13 -43.45 7.36
N HIS A 553 5.46 -42.55 8.08
CA HIS A 553 5.40 -42.54 9.54
C HIS A 553 4.08 -43.10 10.11
N GLY A 554 3.13 -43.51 9.26
CA GLY A 554 1.83 -44.03 9.68
C GLY A 554 0.99 -43.02 10.47
N LEU A 555 1.03 -41.75 10.07
CA LEU A 555 0.36 -40.65 10.78
C LEU A 555 -1.04 -40.36 10.21
N ASP A 556 -1.91 -39.78 11.04
CA ASP A 556 -3.15 -39.16 10.59
C ASP A 556 -2.92 -37.68 10.22
N TRP A 557 -3.85 -37.09 9.46
CA TRP A 557 -3.78 -35.67 9.08
C TRP A 557 -3.78 -34.71 10.28
N GLY A 558 -4.32 -35.13 11.44
CA GLY A 558 -4.32 -34.33 12.66
C GLY A 558 -3.07 -34.46 13.53
N ALA A 559 -2.09 -35.28 13.13
CA ALA A 559 -0.89 -35.53 13.93
C ALA A 559 -0.06 -34.24 14.10
N PRO A 560 0.42 -33.91 15.32
CA PRO A 560 1.25 -32.73 15.56
C PRO A 560 2.47 -32.64 14.64
N GLU A 561 3.10 -33.78 14.33
CA GLU A 561 4.27 -33.88 13.45
C GLU A 561 3.94 -33.44 12.01
N LEU A 562 2.72 -33.67 11.55
CA LEU A 562 2.28 -33.28 10.22
C LEU A 562 1.92 -31.79 10.15
N VAL A 563 1.34 -31.25 11.23
CA VAL A 563 1.12 -29.81 11.38
C VAL A 563 2.46 -29.07 11.41
N GLU A 564 3.46 -29.61 12.11
CA GLU A 564 4.81 -29.07 12.10
C GLU A 564 5.44 -29.13 10.70
N ALA A 565 5.29 -30.26 9.99
CA ALA A 565 5.77 -30.39 8.62
C ALA A 565 5.10 -29.39 7.64
N ASP A 566 3.82 -29.09 7.82
CA ASP A 566 3.10 -28.04 7.07
C ASP A 566 3.74 -26.67 7.31
N MET A 567 4.01 -26.33 8.57
CA MET A 567 4.70 -25.09 8.94
C MET A 567 6.11 -24.99 8.36
N ARG A 568 6.88 -26.09 8.41
CA ARG A 568 8.26 -26.14 7.88
C ARG A 568 8.33 -25.88 6.38
N TYR A 569 7.27 -26.08 5.61
CA TYR A 569 7.24 -25.71 4.19
C TYR A 569 7.47 -24.19 3.98
N HIS A 570 6.99 -23.37 4.92
CA HIS A 570 6.97 -21.91 4.81
C HIS A 570 8.15 -21.18 5.48
N ILE A 571 9.09 -21.93 6.04
CA ILE A 571 10.27 -21.33 6.65
C ILE A 571 11.19 -20.81 5.54
N LEU A 572 11.62 -19.55 5.64
CA LEU A 572 12.50 -18.94 4.64
C LEU A 572 13.94 -19.45 4.69
N LEU A 573 14.43 -19.85 5.87
CA LEU A 573 15.81 -20.31 6.04
C LEU A 573 16.03 -21.64 5.29
N PRO A 574 16.97 -21.73 4.32
CA PRO A 574 17.07 -22.87 3.41
C PRO A 574 17.37 -24.22 4.06
N GLU A 575 18.05 -24.25 5.20
CA GLU A 575 18.35 -25.49 5.92
C GLU A 575 17.09 -26.05 6.62
N GLU A 576 16.25 -25.17 7.14
CA GLU A 576 15.05 -25.52 7.91
C GLU A 576 13.81 -25.68 7.01
N GLY A 577 13.68 -24.80 6.01
CA GLY A 577 12.54 -24.67 5.12
C GLY A 577 12.45 -25.74 4.05
N SER A 578 11.34 -26.47 4.03
CA SER A 578 11.17 -27.56 3.05
C SER A 578 11.02 -27.07 1.62
N TYR A 579 10.38 -25.92 1.37
CA TYR A 579 10.31 -25.36 0.02
C TYR A 579 11.70 -25.04 -0.54
N TYR A 580 12.52 -24.30 0.21
CA TYR A 580 13.86 -23.90 -0.25
C TYR A 580 14.85 -25.06 -0.33
N ARG A 581 14.66 -26.11 0.46
CA ARG A 581 15.36 -27.37 0.27
C ARG A 581 15.02 -28.01 -1.09
N LEU A 582 13.73 -28.12 -1.42
CA LEU A 582 13.27 -28.66 -2.71
C LEU A 582 13.74 -27.79 -3.88
N GLU A 583 13.77 -26.46 -3.73
CA GLU A 583 14.33 -25.54 -4.72
C GLU A 583 15.80 -25.84 -5.02
N ARG A 584 16.62 -25.99 -3.98
CA ARG A 584 18.04 -26.31 -4.10
C ARG A 584 18.30 -27.67 -4.75
N GLU A 585 17.41 -28.63 -4.50
CA GLU A 585 17.45 -29.96 -5.10
C GLU A 585 16.92 -29.99 -6.54
N GLY A 586 16.47 -28.85 -7.10
CA GLY A 586 15.91 -28.76 -8.45
C GLY A 586 14.55 -29.43 -8.60
N LYS A 587 13.81 -29.60 -7.50
CA LYS A 587 12.49 -30.25 -7.46
C LYS A 587 11.32 -29.26 -7.59
N VAL A 588 11.59 -27.95 -7.54
CA VAL A 588 10.59 -26.92 -7.83
C VAL A 588 10.97 -26.18 -9.10
N GLU A 589 9.96 -25.82 -9.87
CA GLU A 589 10.14 -25.05 -11.09
C GLU A 589 10.30 -23.56 -10.78
N ARG A 590 11.29 -22.95 -11.43
CA ARG A 590 11.61 -21.53 -11.28
C ARG A 590 11.29 -20.78 -12.56
N ILE A 591 10.81 -19.56 -12.40
CA ILE A 591 10.57 -18.57 -13.45
C ILE A 591 11.73 -17.57 -13.50
N LEU A 592 12.35 -17.31 -12.34
CA LEU A 592 13.40 -16.34 -12.16
C LEU A 592 14.76 -17.02 -12.00
N THR A 593 15.79 -16.30 -12.43
CA THR A 593 17.19 -16.62 -12.13
C THR A 593 17.60 -15.98 -10.80
N ASP A 594 18.61 -16.55 -10.13
CA ASP A 594 19.20 -15.92 -8.94
C ASP A 594 19.83 -14.54 -9.21
N GLU A 595 20.29 -14.29 -10.44
CA GLU A 595 20.77 -12.96 -10.88
C GLU A 595 19.67 -11.91 -10.72
N ARG A 596 18.52 -12.13 -11.35
CA ARG A 596 17.34 -11.23 -11.27
C ARG A 596 16.86 -10.99 -9.83
N ILE A 597 16.89 -12.02 -8.96
CA ILE A 597 16.51 -11.85 -7.56
C ILE A 597 17.54 -10.99 -6.83
N ARG A 598 18.84 -11.23 -7.05
CA ARG A 598 19.92 -10.40 -6.47
C ARG A 598 19.82 -8.96 -6.94
N GLU A 599 19.62 -8.72 -8.24
CA GLU A 599 19.41 -7.37 -8.79
C GLU A 599 18.24 -6.68 -8.08
N ALA A 600 17.10 -7.35 -7.90
CA ALA A 600 15.92 -6.79 -7.24
C ALA A 600 16.10 -6.54 -5.71
N MET A 601 17.16 -7.09 -5.09
CA MET A 601 17.50 -6.76 -3.69
C MET A 601 18.10 -5.37 -3.57
N ASP A 602 18.82 -4.91 -4.60
CA ASP A 602 19.63 -3.70 -4.55
C ASP A 602 19.07 -2.58 -5.43
N GLU A 603 18.47 -2.93 -6.58
CA GLU A 603 17.99 -1.99 -7.58
C GLU A 603 16.46 -1.92 -7.62
N PRO A 604 15.86 -0.72 -7.71
CA PRO A 604 14.41 -0.54 -7.82
C PRO A 604 13.89 -0.84 -9.24
N PRO A 605 12.56 -0.99 -9.40
CA PRO A 605 11.91 -0.93 -10.70
C PRO A 605 12.26 0.36 -11.45
N GLY A 606 13.00 0.26 -12.57
CA GLY A 606 13.49 1.41 -13.33
C GLY A 606 12.41 2.22 -14.07
N THR A 607 11.22 1.65 -14.16
CA THR A 607 10.08 2.12 -14.95
C THR A 607 9.03 2.82 -14.10
N THR A 608 9.01 2.64 -12.78
CA THR A 608 8.00 3.23 -11.88
C THR A 608 8.61 4.28 -10.96
N ARG A 609 7.78 5.02 -10.22
CA ARG A 609 8.25 6.00 -9.22
C ARG A 609 9.15 5.42 -8.13
N ALA A 610 9.19 4.10 -7.98
CA ALA A 610 10.09 3.43 -7.05
C ALA A 610 11.56 3.76 -7.38
N ARG A 611 11.91 3.94 -8.67
CA ARG A 611 13.24 4.40 -9.10
C ARG A 611 13.64 5.70 -8.42
N PHE A 612 12.80 6.73 -8.55
CA PHE A 612 13.04 8.03 -7.93
C PHE A 612 13.20 7.91 -6.42
N ARG A 613 12.29 7.18 -5.76
CA ARG A 613 12.32 6.97 -4.31
C ARG A 613 13.62 6.32 -3.85
N ALA A 614 14.03 5.25 -4.51
CA ALA A 614 15.23 4.49 -4.23
C ALA A 614 16.51 5.31 -4.42
N GLN A 615 16.64 6.01 -5.55
CA GLN A 615 17.78 6.90 -5.82
C GLN A 615 17.92 7.96 -4.74
N PHE A 616 16.81 8.55 -4.32
CA PHE A 616 16.79 9.53 -3.24
C PHE A 616 17.21 8.91 -1.90
N ILE A 617 16.68 7.73 -1.53
CA ILE A 617 17.05 7.03 -0.29
C ILE A 617 18.55 6.75 -0.28
N LYS A 618 19.08 6.23 -1.38
CA LYS A 618 20.52 5.93 -1.54
C LYS A 618 21.36 7.19 -1.34
N LEU A 619 21.03 8.29 -2.02
CA LEU A 619 21.74 9.56 -1.87
C LEU A 619 21.64 10.13 -0.44
N ALA A 620 20.46 10.03 0.19
CA ALA A 620 20.25 10.47 1.55
C ALA A 620 21.08 9.64 2.56
N ASN A 621 21.18 8.33 2.35
CA ASN A 621 22.01 7.44 3.16
C ASN A 621 23.51 7.76 3.00
N GLU A 622 23.99 7.89 1.76
CA GLU A 622 25.38 8.24 1.44
C GLU A 622 25.80 9.58 2.05
N ARG A 623 24.91 10.58 2.00
CA ARG A 623 25.15 11.93 2.53
C ARG A 623 24.74 12.09 4.00
N LYS A 624 24.18 11.05 4.63
CA LYS A 624 23.64 11.08 6.01
C LYS A 624 22.60 12.19 6.23
N ILE A 625 21.76 12.46 5.23
CA ILE A 625 20.72 13.49 5.27
C ILE A 625 19.46 12.90 5.90
N LEU A 626 18.89 13.61 6.88
CA LEU A 626 17.61 13.23 7.46
C LEU A 626 16.47 13.56 6.49
N CYS A 627 15.71 12.55 6.11
CA CYS A 627 14.55 12.67 5.23
C CYS A 627 13.38 11.77 5.68
N GLY A 628 12.16 12.21 5.38
CA GLY A 628 10.94 11.44 5.48
C GLY A 628 10.58 10.88 4.12
N VAL A 629 10.27 9.59 4.03
CA VAL A 629 9.94 8.93 2.76
C VAL A 629 8.60 8.22 2.89
N ASN A 630 7.77 8.36 1.87
CA ASN A 630 6.49 7.67 1.71
C ASN A 630 6.37 7.17 0.25
N TRP A 631 5.28 6.48 -0.07
CA TRP A 631 4.95 5.99 -1.41
C TRP A 631 4.80 7.14 -2.41
N SER A 632 4.09 8.21 -2.03
CA SER A 632 3.72 9.32 -2.92
C SER A 632 4.51 10.60 -2.69
N TYR A 633 5.33 10.68 -1.64
CA TYR A 633 6.11 11.87 -1.35
C TYR A 633 7.44 11.58 -0.65
N ILE A 634 8.35 12.52 -0.80
CA ILE A 634 9.64 12.57 -0.11
C ILE A 634 9.78 13.95 0.53
N GLN A 635 10.22 13.98 1.78
CA GLN A 635 10.38 15.21 2.54
C GLN A 635 11.83 15.33 3.02
N LEU A 636 12.54 16.35 2.55
CA LEU A 636 13.83 16.76 3.12
C LEU A 636 13.59 17.58 4.39
N TYR A 637 14.37 17.34 5.43
CA TYR A 637 14.33 18.16 6.66
C TYR A 637 15.46 19.18 6.71
N GLU A 638 16.62 18.87 6.11
CA GLU A 638 17.81 19.72 6.06
C GLU A 638 18.42 19.73 4.65
N PRO A 639 19.06 20.83 4.21
CA PRO A 639 19.21 22.12 4.90
C PRO A 639 17.95 23.01 4.85
N GLU A 640 17.06 22.76 3.90
CA GLU A 640 15.75 23.41 3.80
C GLU A 640 14.64 22.36 3.71
N ARG A 641 13.51 22.64 4.36
CA ARG A 641 12.37 21.74 4.35
C ARG A 641 11.68 21.78 2.98
N GLN A 642 11.94 20.76 2.17
CA GLN A 642 11.34 20.60 0.84
C GLN A 642 10.48 19.33 0.79
N LEU A 643 9.39 19.38 0.02
CA LEU A 643 8.47 18.27 -0.19
C LEU A 643 8.36 17.99 -1.68
N TYR A 644 8.75 16.78 -2.09
CA TYR A 644 8.64 16.27 -3.45
C TYR A 644 7.44 15.33 -3.51
N LEU A 645 6.50 15.58 -4.44
CA LEU A 645 5.26 14.81 -4.57
C LEU A 645 5.24 14.07 -5.90
N ASN A 646 5.22 12.75 -5.88
CA ASN A 646 5.02 11.92 -7.07
C ASN A 646 3.69 11.15 -6.97
N LEU A 647 2.63 11.77 -7.51
CA LEU A 647 1.28 11.20 -7.56
C LEU A 647 1.03 10.33 -8.80
N ASP A 648 1.96 10.30 -9.76
CA ASP A 648 1.89 9.41 -10.92
C ASP A 648 2.83 8.20 -10.73
N PRO A 649 2.31 7.05 -10.28
CA PRO A 649 3.14 5.90 -9.96
C PRO A 649 3.88 5.32 -11.18
N LEU A 650 3.41 5.65 -12.40
CA LEU A 650 4.01 5.22 -13.66
C LEU A 650 5.16 6.12 -14.11
N ASN A 651 5.37 7.28 -13.48
CA ASN A 651 6.47 8.19 -13.80
C ASN A 651 7.72 7.85 -12.97
N PRO A 652 8.80 7.34 -13.61
CA PRO A 652 10.02 6.95 -12.91
C PRO A 652 10.96 8.12 -12.58
N VAL A 653 10.73 9.30 -13.15
CA VAL A 653 11.61 10.46 -13.05
C VAL A 653 10.90 11.58 -12.32
N TYR A 654 11.68 12.37 -11.57
CA TYR A 654 11.28 13.67 -11.09
C TYR A 654 12.32 14.66 -11.60
N GLU A 655 11.98 15.43 -12.65
CA GLU A 655 12.96 16.23 -13.42
C GLU A 655 13.61 17.39 -12.64
N GLU A 656 13.05 17.75 -11.49
CA GLU A 656 13.59 18.80 -10.61
C GLU A 656 14.72 18.30 -9.67
N VAL A 657 15.13 17.02 -9.74
CA VAL A 657 16.14 16.38 -8.84
C VAL A 657 17.41 15.95 -9.57
#